data_AF-A0A483AR45-F1
#
_entry.id   AF-A0A483AR45-F1
#
_cell.length_a   1.000
_cell.length_b   1.000
_cell.length_c   1.000
_cell.angle_alpha   90.00
_cell.angle_beta   90.00
_cell.angle_gamma   90.00
#
_symmetry.space_group_name_H-M   'P 1'
#
loop_
_entity.id
_entity.type
_entity.pdbx_description
1 polymer ?
#
loop_
_entity_poly.entity_id
_entity_poly.type
_entity_poly.pdbx_seq_one_letter_code
_entity_poly.pdbx_strand_id
1 'polypeptide(L)'
;MQINADGTKTMEMGSEKMIYQWNDDLNIVTQQTEESKRAGEILENLKLGCVSSKGSSDTGTGTGTGTGTDIDTDIIDIDNIPDTLTNAHIDFNDAVGVGSFKTAYNLKNQPDLLVLLLHSEGQSNDIENEVMCLEQLEALGMKTPKRYKQITFVDQSTPNFNIQQRGLVVQKIKGARDIRLRRKKYIQPMSQVLDNCNNQTLKDVKNLQKIFANNPHLFVQDFQGVVSEDGQLYVIDPQSVDLHENSKRNSNILGALQGFEQTILKRHKRFTDKALNHITYIDSRIWESYSDIRKQQMLSDLQKEDNKALVAYNFATNEKEVIHEPSDSQNLDFDTIEVITQDNQNQNVDLRKESIDFMNQQGWVKSRDLVFRANTSEGHEALNLKSNGKNKYNIILSIGEDKVTKDAAAALLGKHPDTSIIATLDEQGKLVFPKDKAFTPDSSVRINIVGHSEALEKVGATKLANYTDQLVRHYNINSVDSSAYLNRAALVGCNNEKLSQDYANQLYTRKYLRDASVTGRLGDMHINEDGSKTMGDRDQKIIHRWNHESQKSTWTTESSNNVGDVLDHLKLGLDDKTALNIPDALTYEEIGKPIDKGSTKVAYTLKNHPDLLFLQLGKSPANRNYIRQLRNEVEWINKFRELGIKTPKYLKVVSMIDKDNQEHHGILVERIHDSFMVKPGWVPLKEERVTHKTLADIQTLLQHFSNNPDLMIADLQMLVGRDGQLYVIDPANPNSPSIQSSFPGSQQFRMKSINGLRRWRDASLNVLKTFNQNKGVHAIFVSKEMLERDPEFEKSLLDKAQKQQDLVVMNYDAEGTTKVLYEPKTNYKIDRIEVMVDKSNHFISETQMKSLIRDNPKVSSDMVFRHALKKDFSNYRSNIIVQNGNSEAAVKAAQSLANKHPESSIIVHFDDNNKLVTSDNEIYTPKGNVRLNFVDHGENFANGENGMDKLTDKVKQIYDTYANENTHFERIALVGCDTTNIKQGLARNFAKTIYDNMPALRTAQITGRGGEVEINENGTKTMKTGGTK
;
A
#
# COMPACT_ATOMS: atom_id res chain seq x y z
N MET A 1 -10.09 -32.26 33.81
CA MET A 1 -9.65 -33.08 34.96
C MET A 1 -10.73 -34.10 35.27
N GLN A 2 -10.40 -35.39 35.26
CA GLN A 2 -11.29 -36.51 35.58
C GLN A 2 -10.79 -37.17 36.87
N ILE A 3 -11.69 -37.51 37.82
CA ILE A 3 -11.33 -38.17 39.08
C ILE A 3 -11.75 -39.64 38.97
N ASN A 4 -10.78 -40.54 39.07
CA ASN A 4 -11.00 -41.99 38.99
C ASN A 4 -11.57 -42.53 40.32
N ALA A 5 -12.16 -43.72 40.25
CA ALA A 5 -12.84 -44.34 41.38
C ALA A 5 -11.92 -44.69 42.57
N ASP A 6 -10.60 -44.72 42.38
CA ASP A 6 -9.58 -44.91 43.42
C ASP A 6 -9.08 -43.58 44.05
N GLY A 7 -9.67 -42.45 43.66
CA GLY A 7 -9.30 -41.12 44.15
C GLY A 7 -8.14 -40.46 43.40
N THR A 8 -7.55 -41.10 42.39
CA THR A 8 -6.54 -40.49 41.54
C THR A 8 -7.17 -39.54 40.52
N LYS A 9 -6.47 -38.44 40.17
CA LYS A 9 -6.96 -37.42 39.23
C LYS A 9 -6.11 -37.40 37.97
N THR A 10 -6.72 -37.51 36.79
CA THR A 10 -6.05 -37.45 35.48
C THR A 10 -6.43 -36.17 34.73
N MET A 11 -5.44 -35.48 34.13
CA MET A 11 -5.63 -34.32 33.23
C MET A 11 -5.31 -34.69 31.78
N GLU A 12 -5.93 -33.99 30.82
CA GLU A 12 -5.58 -34.12 29.40
C GLU A 12 -4.20 -33.51 29.11
N MET A 13 -3.48 -34.10 28.15
CA MET A 13 -2.11 -33.70 27.78
C MET A 13 -2.11 -32.25 27.25
N GLY A 14 -1.37 -31.36 27.92
CA GLY A 14 -1.25 -29.93 27.56
C GLY A 14 -2.01 -28.95 28.47
N SER A 15 -2.45 -29.34 29.67
CA SER A 15 -3.10 -28.44 30.63
C SER A 15 -2.27 -28.23 31.91
N GLU A 16 -2.01 -26.95 32.24
CA GLU A 16 -1.14 -26.52 33.36
C GLU A 16 -1.89 -26.26 34.67
N LYS A 17 -1.22 -26.53 35.80
CA LYS A 17 -1.74 -26.38 37.17
C LYS A 17 -1.34 -25.03 37.76
N MET A 18 -2.33 -24.25 38.22
CA MET A 18 -2.15 -22.91 38.81
C MET A 18 -2.26 -22.95 40.35
N ILE A 19 -1.34 -22.26 41.05
CA ILE A 19 -1.34 -22.10 42.51
C ILE A 19 -1.53 -20.62 42.84
N TYR A 20 -2.40 -20.34 43.82
CA TYR A 20 -2.71 -18.99 44.31
C TYR A 20 -2.23 -18.85 45.75
N GLN A 21 -1.50 -17.78 46.06
CA GLN A 21 -1.02 -17.50 47.42
C GLN A 21 -1.21 -16.02 47.77
N TRP A 22 -1.55 -15.77 49.03
CA TRP A 22 -1.77 -14.45 49.58
C TRP A 22 -0.44 -13.78 49.93
N ASN A 23 -0.21 -12.54 49.49
CA ASN A 23 0.97 -11.75 49.82
C ASN A 23 0.62 -10.67 50.85
N ASP A 24 1.15 -10.81 52.07
CA ASP A 24 0.81 -9.97 53.22
C ASP A 24 1.32 -8.51 53.12
N ASP A 25 2.32 -8.23 52.27
CA ASP A 25 2.89 -6.88 52.10
C ASP A 25 2.12 -6.01 51.09
N LEU A 26 1.34 -6.64 50.19
CA LEU A 26 0.51 -5.95 49.18
C LEU A 26 -1.00 -6.25 49.32
N ASN A 27 -1.39 -7.10 50.27
CA ASN A 27 -2.77 -7.45 50.60
C ASN A 27 -3.61 -7.91 49.38
N ILE A 28 -2.99 -8.67 48.46
CA ILE A 28 -3.62 -9.28 47.28
C ILE A 28 -3.16 -10.74 47.08
N VAL A 29 -3.99 -11.53 46.39
CA VAL A 29 -3.66 -12.91 45.98
C VAL A 29 -2.90 -12.89 44.66
N THR A 30 -1.70 -13.47 44.61
CA THR A 30 -0.92 -13.65 43.38
C THR A 30 -0.98 -15.09 42.87
N GLN A 31 -0.82 -15.27 41.56
CA GLN A 31 -1.03 -16.52 40.80
C GLN A 31 0.28 -16.96 40.12
N GLN A 32 0.66 -18.25 40.22
CA GLN A 32 1.85 -18.85 39.58
C GLN A 32 1.59 -20.27 39.01
N THR A 33 2.38 -20.70 38.02
CA THR A 33 2.38 -22.04 37.39
C THR A 33 3.41 -22.98 38.05
N GLU A 34 3.15 -24.31 38.07
CA GLU A 34 4.02 -25.29 38.74
C GLU A 34 5.47 -25.36 38.17
N GLU A 35 5.69 -24.90 36.92
CA GLU A 35 7.03 -24.81 36.32
C GLU A 35 7.86 -23.60 36.79
N SER A 36 7.23 -22.51 37.25
CA SER A 36 7.96 -21.36 37.81
C SER A 36 8.46 -21.61 39.25
N LYS A 37 7.92 -22.62 39.95
CA LYS A 37 8.42 -23.04 41.28
C LYS A 37 9.71 -23.86 41.20
N ARG A 38 9.88 -24.70 40.16
CA ARG A 38 11.12 -25.49 39.96
C ARG A 38 12.28 -24.66 39.39
N ALA A 39 12.02 -23.55 38.71
CA ALA A 39 13.04 -22.59 38.32
C ALA A 39 13.45 -21.65 39.48
N GLY A 40 12.59 -21.47 40.49
CA GLY A 40 12.88 -20.73 41.73
C GLY A 40 13.69 -21.51 42.76
N GLU A 41 13.51 -22.84 42.86
CA GLU A 41 14.25 -23.69 43.82
C GLU A 41 15.71 -23.99 43.40
N ILE A 42 16.10 -23.68 42.15
CA ILE A 42 17.50 -23.79 41.69
C ILE A 42 18.29 -22.48 41.92
N LEU A 43 17.61 -21.37 42.22
CA LEU A 43 18.24 -20.06 42.49
C LEU A 43 18.25 -19.68 43.99
N GLU A 44 17.72 -20.52 44.88
CA GLU A 44 17.70 -20.25 46.33
C GLU A 44 19.02 -20.59 47.07
N ASN A 45 20.05 -21.07 46.37
CA ASN A 45 21.37 -21.41 46.95
C ASN A 45 22.48 -20.39 46.73
N LEU A 46 22.20 -19.17 46.25
CA LEU A 46 23.21 -18.10 46.18
C LEU A 46 22.78 -16.89 47.02
N LYS A 47 22.92 -17.04 48.35
CA LYS A 47 22.81 -15.93 49.31
C LYS A 47 23.94 -14.92 49.09
N LEU A 48 23.59 -13.75 48.56
CA LEU A 48 24.29 -12.50 48.82
C LEU A 48 23.83 -11.97 50.18
N GLY A 49 24.69 -12.09 51.20
CA GLY A 49 24.52 -11.43 52.50
C GLY A 49 25.35 -10.16 52.56
N CYS A 50 24.67 -9.01 52.67
CA CYS A 50 25.25 -7.77 53.18
C CYS A 50 25.64 -7.95 54.66
N VAL A 51 26.85 -7.54 55.08
CA VAL A 51 27.06 -6.87 56.37
C VAL A 51 28.20 -5.86 56.25
N SER A 52 27.89 -4.66 56.73
CA SER A 52 28.77 -3.51 56.96
C SER A 52 29.83 -3.70 58.04
N SER A 53 30.97 -3.03 57.81
CA SER A 53 31.84 -2.37 58.80
C SER A 53 32.83 -3.18 59.65
N LYS A 54 34.06 -2.64 59.62
CA LYS A 54 35.11 -2.60 60.66
C LYS A 54 35.70 -3.93 61.16
N GLY A 55 37.02 -4.03 60.95
CA GLY A 55 37.94 -4.22 62.07
C GLY A 55 38.94 -5.36 61.93
N SER A 56 40.21 -4.97 61.87
CA SER A 56 41.34 -5.58 62.59
C SER A 56 41.91 -6.92 62.11
N SER A 57 43.18 -6.80 61.68
CA SER A 57 44.35 -7.57 62.12
C SER A 57 44.44 -9.09 61.91
N ASP A 58 45.64 -9.44 61.45
CA ASP A 58 46.46 -10.59 61.84
C ASP A 58 46.48 -11.84 60.95
N THR A 59 47.63 -11.92 60.25
CA THR A 59 48.61 -13.02 60.21
C THR A 59 48.14 -14.45 59.99
N GLY A 60 48.70 -15.12 58.98
CA GLY A 60 48.70 -16.59 58.96
C GLY A 60 49.11 -17.22 57.63
N THR A 61 50.39 -17.58 57.56
CA THR A 61 51.06 -18.48 56.62
C THR A 61 50.27 -19.74 56.21
N GLY A 62 50.37 -20.15 54.94
CA GLY A 62 49.95 -21.49 54.52
C GLY A 62 50.21 -21.80 53.04
N THR A 63 51.20 -22.66 52.81
CA THR A 63 51.75 -23.14 51.53
C THR A 63 50.78 -23.98 50.69
N GLY A 64 50.83 -23.86 49.36
CA GLY A 64 50.19 -24.80 48.43
C GLY A 64 50.50 -24.52 46.96
N THR A 65 51.39 -25.34 46.39
CA THR A 65 51.84 -25.35 44.98
C THR A 65 50.77 -25.89 44.02
N GLY A 66 50.58 -25.27 42.86
CA GLY A 66 49.81 -25.85 41.76
C GLY A 66 49.68 -24.91 40.56
N THR A 67 50.35 -25.26 39.47
CA THR A 67 50.53 -24.51 38.22
C THR A 67 49.25 -24.29 37.43
N GLY A 68 48.92 -23.03 37.13
CA GLY A 68 47.95 -22.61 36.12
C GLY A 68 48.20 -21.14 35.81
N THR A 69 48.53 -20.81 34.57
CA THR A 69 48.79 -19.46 34.09
C THR A 69 47.50 -18.65 34.06
N ASP A 70 47.20 -17.98 35.17
CA ASP A 70 46.30 -16.84 35.18
C ASP A 70 47.11 -15.61 34.80
N ILE A 71 46.67 -14.95 33.73
CA ILE A 71 47.19 -13.66 33.29
C ILE A 71 46.69 -12.65 34.32
N ASP A 72 47.62 -12.16 35.15
CA ASP A 72 47.41 -11.09 36.11
C ASP A 72 46.68 -9.92 35.43
N THR A 73 45.51 -9.57 35.95
CA THR A 73 45.02 -8.20 35.84
C THR A 73 45.98 -7.32 36.63
N ASP A 74 46.83 -6.57 35.93
CA ASP A 74 47.73 -5.56 36.50
C ASP A 74 46.96 -4.67 37.49
N ILE A 75 47.13 -4.94 38.79
CA ILE A 75 46.69 -4.04 39.85
C ILE A 75 47.60 -2.81 39.75
N ILE A 76 47.04 -1.69 39.27
CA ILE A 76 47.75 -0.40 39.27
C ILE A 76 48.10 -0.08 40.73
N ASP A 77 49.38 -0.23 41.10
CA ASP A 77 49.88 0.10 42.43
C ASP A 77 50.08 1.63 42.56
N ILE A 78 48.98 2.31 42.88
CA ILE A 78 48.90 3.77 43.02
C ILE A 78 49.79 4.26 44.18
N ASP A 79 50.04 3.42 45.19
CA ASP A 79 50.81 3.77 46.38
C ASP A 79 52.31 3.92 46.06
N ASN A 80 52.80 3.27 45.01
CA ASN A 80 54.18 3.43 44.53
C ASN A 80 54.44 4.71 43.74
N ILE A 81 53.42 5.52 43.43
CA ILE A 81 53.60 6.79 42.71
C ILE A 81 53.96 7.89 43.72
N PRO A 82 55.14 8.54 43.64
CA PRO A 82 55.53 9.59 44.60
C PRO A 82 54.60 10.81 44.55
N ASP A 83 54.39 11.46 45.70
CA ASP A 83 53.65 12.74 45.78
C ASP A 83 54.35 13.87 45.02
N THR A 84 55.66 13.74 44.82
CA THR A 84 56.50 14.68 44.06
C THR A 84 57.18 13.99 42.89
N LEU A 85 56.83 14.40 41.67
CA LEU A 85 57.42 13.92 40.42
C LEU A 85 58.50 14.89 39.91
N THR A 86 59.41 14.38 39.08
CA THR A 86 60.52 15.14 38.47
C THR A 86 60.71 14.70 37.01
N ASN A 87 61.63 15.33 36.27
CA ASN A 87 61.99 14.97 34.89
C ASN A 87 62.37 13.48 34.71
N ALA A 88 62.78 12.80 35.78
CA ALA A 88 63.06 11.37 35.76
C ALA A 88 61.80 10.52 35.52
N HIS A 89 60.64 10.99 36.00
CA HIS A 89 59.40 10.21 36.06
C HIS A 89 58.46 10.43 34.87
N ILE A 90 58.59 11.56 34.18
CA ILE A 90 57.67 11.97 33.10
C ILE A 90 58.40 11.94 31.76
N ASP A 91 57.73 11.45 30.71
CA ASP A 91 58.23 11.54 29.34
C ASP A 91 57.80 12.86 28.69
N PHE A 92 58.76 13.78 28.53
CA PHE A 92 58.56 15.08 27.92
C PHE A 92 58.83 15.10 26.41
N ASN A 93 59.26 13.99 25.81
CA ASN A 93 59.61 13.96 24.38
C ASN A 93 58.37 14.04 23.49
N ASP A 94 57.22 13.55 23.97
CA ASP A 94 55.96 13.56 23.24
C ASP A 94 54.79 13.84 24.21
N ALA A 95 54.23 15.05 24.12
CA ALA A 95 53.05 15.41 24.90
C ALA A 95 51.83 14.69 24.31
N VAL A 96 51.13 13.91 25.15
CA VAL A 96 49.94 13.14 24.74
C VAL A 96 48.79 14.07 24.33
N GLY A 97 48.72 15.27 24.94
CA GLY A 97 47.76 16.30 24.56
C GLY A 97 48.05 17.62 25.27
N VAL A 98 47.82 18.73 24.58
CA VAL A 98 48.04 20.09 25.11
C VAL A 98 46.70 20.84 25.16
N GLY A 99 46.24 21.09 26.37
CA GLY A 99 45.08 21.92 26.67
C GLY A 99 45.46 23.40 26.84
N SER A 100 44.46 24.24 27.10
CA SER A 100 44.68 25.69 27.26
C SER A 100 45.44 26.05 28.55
N PHE A 101 45.40 25.17 29.57
CA PHE A 101 45.93 25.42 30.91
C PHE A 101 46.69 24.24 31.51
N LYS A 102 46.67 23.08 30.85
CA LYS A 102 47.39 21.88 31.27
C LYS A 102 47.88 21.07 30.08
N THR A 103 48.95 20.31 30.30
CA THR A 103 49.52 19.38 29.32
C THR A 103 49.53 17.96 29.89
N ALA A 104 49.10 17.00 29.09
CA ALA A 104 49.12 15.58 29.42
C ALA A 104 50.43 14.93 28.94
N TYR A 105 51.09 14.21 29.83
CA TYR A 105 52.32 13.47 29.56
C TYR A 105 52.20 12.00 29.95
N ASN A 106 52.97 11.13 29.30
CA ASN A 106 53.09 9.74 29.71
C ASN A 106 53.91 9.65 31.01
N LEU A 107 53.42 8.85 31.97
CA LEU A 107 54.20 8.47 33.14
C LEU A 107 55.14 7.33 32.76
N LYS A 108 56.45 7.50 32.96
CA LYS A 108 57.44 6.46 32.58
C LYS A 108 57.19 5.19 33.39
N ASN A 109 57.33 4.04 32.71
CA ASN A 109 57.12 2.70 33.27
C ASN A 109 55.69 2.44 33.80
N GLN A 110 54.72 3.29 33.46
CA GLN A 110 53.32 3.18 33.84
C GLN A 110 52.43 3.45 32.60
N PRO A 111 52.33 2.48 31.69
CA PRO A 111 51.74 2.69 30.36
C PRO A 111 50.26 3.07 30.38
N ASP A 112 49.53 2.73 31.44
CA ASP A 112 48.09 2.99 31.63
C ASP A 112 47.78 4.29 32.36
N LEU A 113 48.79 5.11 32.68
CA LEU A 113 48.63 6.35 33.43
C LEU A 113 49.14 7.57 32.65
N LEU A 114 48.44 8.69 32.83
CA LEU A 114 48.86 10.00 32.36
C LEU A 114 49.08 10.93 33.56
N VAL A 115 50.03 11.85 33.40
CA VAL A 115 50.20 12.99 34.30
C VAL A 115 49.69 14.24 33.59
N LEU A 116 48.68 14.87 34.16
CA LEU A 116 48.17 16.17 33.74
C LEU A 116 48.89 17.26 34.54
N LEU A 117 49.77 18.04 33.91
CA LEU A 117 50.50 19.13 34.55
C LEU A 117 49.89 20.49 34.20
N LEU A 118 49.59 21.30 35.22
CA LEU A 118 49.08 22.67 35.06
C LEU A 118 50.20 23.64 34.62
N HIS A 119 49.88 24.57 33.71
CA HIS A 119 50.81 25.62 33.26
C HIS A 119 51.08 26.64 34.37
N SER A 120 52.32 27.14 34.45
CA SER A 120 52.81 27.97 35.57
C SER A 120 52.34 29.44 35.59
N GLU A 121 51.69 29.96 34.53
CA GLU A 121 51.37 31.40 34.37
C GLU A 121 49.87 31.73 34.25
N GLY A 122 48.96 30.77 34.50
CA GLY A 122 47.50 30.98 34.40
C GLY A 122 46.82 31.27 35.74
N GLN A 123 45.64 31.91 35.74
CA GLN A 123 44.76 32.09 36.93
C GLN A 123 44.26 30.77 37.57
N SER A 124 44.80 29.60 37.19
CA SER A 124 44.36 28.25 37.56
C SER A 124 45.41 27.50 38.38
N ASN A 125 45.93 28.11 39.44
CA ASN A 125 46.88 27.45 40.35
C ASN A 125 46.25 26.43 41.30
N ASP A 126 44.95 26.17 41.17
CA ASP A 126 44.21 25.37 42.12
C ASP A 126 43.71 24.06 41.50
N ILE A 127 44.49 23.00 41.73
CA ILE A 127 44.13 21.63 41.39
C ILE A 127 42.83 21.20 42.09
N GLU A 128 42.45 21.83 43.21
CA GLU A 128 41.18 21.58 43.91
C GLU A 128 40.00 22.07 43.08
N ASN A 129 40.12 23.22 42.41
CA ASN A 129 39.09 23.72 41.49
C ASN A 129 38.89 22.82 40.26
N GLU A 130 39.98 22.23 39.72
CA GLU A 130 39.91 21.25 38.64
C GLU A 130 39.16 19.98 39.09
N VAL A 131 39.52 19.46 40.26
CA VAL A 131 38.88 18.29 40.88
C VAL A 131 37.40 18.56 41.14
N MET A 132 37.05 19.72 41.68
CA MET A 132 35.67 20.15 41.91
C MET A 132 34.87 20.24 40.59
N CYS A 133 35.44 20.82 39.53
CA CYS A 133 34.78 20.89 38.23
C CYS A 133 34.48 19.50 37.67
N LEU A 134 35.44 18.56 37.74
CA LEU A 134 35.25 17.19 37.28
C LEU A 134 34.17 16.45 38.09
N GLU A 135 34.17 16.60 39.42
CA GLU A 135 33.14 16.02 40.29
C GLU A 135 31.74 16.56 40.00
N GLN A 136 31.62 17.86 39.70
CA GLN A 136 30.35 18.45 39.27
C GLN A 136 29.85 17.85 37.95
N LEU A 137 30.74 17.59 36.99
CA LEU A 137 30.35 16.95 35.73
C LEU A 137 29.99 15.47 35.91
N GLU A 138 30.72 14.75 36.75
CA GLU A 138 30.40 13.37 37.12
C GLU A 138 29.03 13.25 37.80
N ALA A 139 28.70 14.19 38.71
CA ALA A 139 27.40 14.26 39.38
C ALA A 139 26.24 14.52 38.40
N LEU A 140 26.51 15.13 37.25
CA LEU A 140 25.55 15.30 36.15
C LEU A 140 25.46 14.07 35.23
N GLY A 141 26.26 13.02 35.48
CA GLY A 141 26.30 11.79 34.68
C GLY A 141 27.25 11.85 33.48
N MET A 142 28.23 12.77 33.45
CA MET A 142 29.25 12.80 32.40
C MET A 142 30.39 11.83 32.73
N LYS A 143 30.92 11.15 31.71
CA LYS A 143 32.10 10.26 31.86
C LYS A 143 33.39 11.08 31.92
N THR A 144 34.23 10.79 32.89
CA THR A 144 35.58 11.35 33.07
C THR A 144 36.57 10.19 33.28
N PRO A 145 37.88 10.36 32.98
CA PRO A 145 38.88 9.37 33.33
C PRO A 145 38.98 9.19 34.84
N LYS A 146 39.29 7.97 35.30
CA LYS A 146 39.54 7.73 36.72
C LYS A 146 40.72 8.59 37.20
N ARG A 147 40.54 9.24 38.35
CA ARG A 147 41.55 10.05 39.02
C ARG A 147 42.19 9.21 40.13
N TYR A 148 43.51 9.16 40.16
CA TYR A 148 44.22 8.29 41.11
C TYR A 148 44.96 9.09 42.18
N LYS A 149 45.63 10.19 41.81
CA LYS A 149 46.48 10.92 42.75
C LYS A 149 46.71 12.38 42.34
N GLN A 150 46.73 13.29 43.31
CA GLN A 150 47.26 14.65 43.11
C GLN A 150 48.78 14.64 43.35
N ILE A 151 49.53 15.31 42.48
CA ILE A 151 51.00 15.34 42.55
C ILE A 151 51.54 16.76 42.46
N THR A 152 52.78 16.93 42.90
CA THR A 152 53.59 18.12 42.64
C THR A 152 54.72 17.74 41.70
N PHE A 153 54.90 18.48 40.62
CA PHE A 153 56.02 18.30 39.70
C PHE A 153 57.08 19.37 39.94
N VAL A 154 58.34 18.96 39.99
CA VAL A 154 59.50 19.85 40.12
C VAL A 154 60.37 19.69 38.89
N ASP A 155 60.46 20.74 38.07
CA ASP A 155 61.41 20.78 36.96
C ASP A 155 62.83 20.99 37.50
N GLN A 156 63.72 20.02 37.22
CA GLN A 156 65.12 20.03 37.62
C GLN A 156 66.07 20.33 36.46
N SER A 157 65.54 20.70 35.29
CA SER A 157 66.33 20.92 34.07
C SER A 157 67.15 22.21 34.08
N THR A 158 66.78 23.18 34.93
CA THR A 158 67.50 24.45 35.10
C THR A 158 68.11 24.55 36.52
N PRO A 159 69.45 24.47 36.65
CA PRO A 159 70.10 24.68 37.94
C PRO A 159 69.82 26.12 38.41
N ASN A 160 69.19 26.26 39.58
CA ASN A 160 68.81 27.51 40.29
C ASN A 160 67.37 28.03 40.11
N PHE A 161 66.51 27.39 39.30
CA PHE A 161 65.09 27.75 39.20
C PHE A 161 64.20 26.50 39.22
N ASN A 162 63.78 26.06 40.40
CA ASN A 162 62.82 24.96 40.53
C ASN A 162 61.41 25.50 40.21
N ILE A 163 60.95 25.34 38.96
CA ILE A 163 59.56 25.60 38.62
C ILE A 163 58.71 24.46 39.19
N GLN A 164 57.82 24.79 40.13
CA GLN A 164 56.86 23.85 40.69
C GLN A 164 55.53 23.95 39.95
N GLN A 165 55.00 22.81 39.51
CA GLN A 165 53.68 22.69 38.90
C GLN A 165 52.82 21.71 39.70
N ARG A 166 51.52 21.97 39.79
CA ARG A 166 50.56 20.99 40.34
C ARG A 166 50.04 20.10 39.22
N GLY A 167 49.70 18.87 39.54
CA GLY A 167 49.16 17.94 38.55
C GLY A 167 48.29 16.83 39.12
N LEU A 168 47.68 16.08 38.21
CA LEU A 168 46.84 14.92 38.49
C LEU A 168 47.36 13.70 37.74
N VAL A 169 47.47 12.58 38.44
CA VAL A 169 47.63 11.25 37.85
C VAL A 169 46.25 10.71 37.53
N VAL A 170 46.01 10.44 36.26
CA VAL A 170 44.73 9.98 35.74
C VAL A 170 44.90 8.74 34.88
N GLN A 171 43.81 8.00 34.70
CA GLN A 171 43.73 6.90 33.76
C GLN A 171 44.06 7.36 32.34
N LYS A 172 45.01 6.69 31.71
CA LYS A 172 45.21 6.78 30.26
C LYS A 172 44.10 5.98 29.57
N ILE A 173 43.35 6.67 28.72
CA ILE A 173 42.35 6.03 27.87
C ILE A 173 43.07 5.49 26.63
N LYS A 174 43.05 4.17 26.42
CA LYS A 174 43.78 3.51 25.34
C LYS A 174 43.30 3.99 23.97
N GLY A 175 44.27 4.32 23.09
CA GLY A 175 44.03 4.76 21.71
C GLY A 175 43.15 6.01 21.56
N ALA A 176 42.97 6.77 22.64
CA ALA A 176 42.05 7.88 22.66
C ALA A 176 42.52 9.03 21.77
N ARG A 177 41.58 9.62 21.03
CA ARG A 177 41.82 10.76 20.15
C ARG A 177 41.14 12.00 20.70
N ASP A 178 41.84 13.13 20.71
CA ASP A 178 41.35 14.37 21.28
C ASP A 178 40.22 14.97 20.45
N ILE A 179 39.22 15.53 21.15
CA ILE A 179 38.17 16.30 20.53
C ILE A 179 37.90 17.58 21.33
N ARG A 180 38.12 18.70 20.67
CA ARG A 180 37.82 20.02 21.22
C ARG A 180 36.36 20.37 20.92
N LEU A 181 35.53 20.39 21.96
CA LEU A 181 34.11 20.74 21.87
C LEU A 181 33.89 22.26 22.09
N ARG A 182 34.92 23.09 21.84
CA ARG A 182 34.98 24.50 22.26
C ARG A 182 34.59 25.51 21.16
N ARG A 183 33.96 26.61 21.61
CA ARG A 183 33.92 27.99 21.01
C ARG A 183 33.36 28.21 19.61
N LYS A 184 33.20 27.20 18.76
CA LYS A 184 32.58 27.35 17.42
C LYS A 184 31.27 26.57 17.35
N LYS A 185 30.30 27.07 16.58
CA LYS A 185 29.02 26.37 16.32
C LYS A 185 29.18 25.02 15.60
N TYR A 186 30.42 24.65 15.26
CA TYR A 186 30.75 23.52 14.41
C TYR A 186 32.09 22.93 14.83
N ILE A 187 32.13 21.61 14.96
CA ILE A 187 33.33 20.82 15.23
C ILE A 187 33.68 20.13 13.92
N GLN A 188 34.93 20.29 13.47
CA GLN A 188 35.53 19.43 12.43
C GLN A 188 36.51 18.50 13.11
N PRO A 189 36.08 17.30 13.52
CA PRO A 189 36.99 16.33 14.10
C PRO A 189 37.98 15.88 13.03
N MET A 190 39.22 15.60 13.43
CA MET A 190 40.18 14.93 12.55
C MET A 190 39.63 13.56 12.14
N SER A 191 40.00 13.07 10.95
CA SER A 191 39.51 11.78 10.44
C SER A 191 39.80 10.61 11.40
N GLN A 192 40.91 10.70 12.14
CA GLN A 192 41.31 9.71 13.15
C GLN A 192 40.35 9.65 14.35
N VAL A 193 39.80 10.79 14.80
CA VAL A 193 38.77 10.81 15.85
C VAL A 193 37.52 10.09 15.37
N LEU A 194 37.16 10.30 14.11
CA LEU A 194 35.98 9.69 13.51
C LEU A 194 36.13 8.19 13.20
N ASP A 195 37.36 7.66 13.10
CA ASP A 195 37.61 6.22 13.01
C ASP A 195 37.27 5.50 14.34
N ASN A 196 37.46 6.19 15.46
CA ASN A 196 37.08 5.71 16.80
C ASN A 196 35.57 5.91 17.08
N CYS A 197 34.87 6.75 16.31
CA CYS A 197 33.47 7.04 16.55
C CYS A 197 32.57 5.86 16.12
N ASN A 198 31.73 5.39 17.03
CA ASN A 198 30.81 4.26 16.82
C ASN A 198 29.44 4.49 17.50
N ASN A 199 28.59 3.47 17.63
CA ASN A 199 27.29 3.62 18.29
C ASN A 199 27.43 4.04 19.77
N GLN A 200 28.48 3.60 20.47
CA GLN A 200 28.73 4.00 21.85
C GLN A 200 29.07 5.49 21.93
N THR A 201 29.86 6.01 20.98
CA THR A 201 30.13 7.45 20.88
C THR A 201 28.84 8.24 20.70
N LEU A 202 27.94 7.77 19.83
CA LEU A 202 26.63 8.41 19.65
C LEU A 202 25.77 8.35 20.91
N LYS A 203 25.80 7.24 21.66
CA LYS A 203 25.10 7.14 22.96
C LYS A 203 25.64 8.18 23.94
N ASP A 204 26.96 8.30 24.06
CA ASP A 204 27.61 9.25 24.97
C ASP A 204 27.36 10.71 24.55
N VAL A 205 27.48 11.03 23.25
CA VAL A 205 27.14 12.36 22.70
C VAL A 205 25.66 12.69 22.94
N LYS A 206 24.74 11.73 22.74
CA LYS A 206 23.33 11.94 23.05
C LYS A 206 23.08 12.16 24.53
N ASN A 207 23.78 11.44 25.42
CA ASN A 207 23.68 11.66 26.85
C ASN A 207 24.11 13.09 27.21
N LEU A 208 25.25 13.55 26.70
CA LEU A 208 25.71 14.93 26.89
C LEU A 208 24.69 15.95 26.37
N GLN A 209 24.12 15.75 25.16
CA GLN A 209 23.07 16.63 24.65
C GLN A 209 21.87 16.72 25.59
N LYS A 210 21.44 15.60 26.18
CA LYS A 210 20.33 15.56 27.15
C LYS A 210 20.68 16.29 28.44
N ILE A 211 21.89 16.09 28.97
CA ILE A 211 22.38 16.81 30.16
C ILE A 211 22.36 18.33 29.91
N PHE A 212 22.93 18.80 28.81
CA PHE A 212 22.94 20.23 28.47
C PHE A 212 21.54 20.78 28.17
N ALA A 213 20.64 19.99 27.57
CA ALA A 213 19.27 20.39 27.29
C ALA A 213 18.41 20.52 28.56
N ASN A 214 18.63 19.65 29.55
CA ASN A 214 17.91 19.66 30.83
C ASN A 214 18.47 20.69 31.82
N ASN A 215 19.70 21.14 31.63
CA ASN A 215 20.37 22.13 32.47
C ASN A 215 20.65 23.40 31.66
N PRO A 216 19.67 24.30 31.42
CA PRO A 216 19.83 25.46 30.55
C PRO A 216 20.85 26.48 31.06
N HIS A 217 21.16 26.44 32.37
CA HIS A 217 22.16 27.27 33.03
C HIS A 217 23.55 26.61 33.10
N LEU A 218 23.69 25.33 32.70
CA LEU A 218 24.98 24.64 32.70
C LEU A 218 25.93 25.31 31.70
N PHE A 219 27.06 25.76 32.21
CA PHE A 219 28.13 26.40 31.48
C PHE A 219 29.46 25.70 31.77
N VAL A 220 30.24 25.43 30.70
CA VAL A 220 31.63 24.97 30.78
C VAL A 220 32.48 25.84 29.86
N GLN A 221 33.52 26.48 30.39
CA GLN A 221 34.36 27.45 29.69
C GLN A 221 35.33 26.82 28.68
N ASP A 222 35.90 25.68 29.02
CA ASP A 222 36.71 24.85 28.15
C ASP A 222 36.13 23.43 28.21
N PHE A 223 35.48 22.98 27.14
CA PHE A 223 34.86 21.65 27.11
C PHE A 223 35.64 20.81 26.09
N GLN A 224 36.49 19.93 26.59
CA GLN A 224 37.31 19.04 25.79
C GLN A 224 37.13 17.61 26.25
N GLY A 225 37.17 16.69 25.30
CA GLY A 225 37.08 15.27 25.57
C GLY A 225 38.02 14.45 24.70
N VAL A 226 37.97 13.14 24.90
CA VAL A 226 38.66 12.16 24.08
C VAL A 226 37.72 11.02 23.72
N VAL A 227 37.86 10.47 22.51
CA VAL A 227 37.13 9.29 22.05
C VAL A 227 38.10 8.10 22.05
N SER A 228 37.85 7.11 22.89
CA SER A 228 38.62 5.85 22.97
C SER A 228 38.44 4.98 21.72
N GLU A 229 39.31 3.99 21.52
CA GLU A 229 39.20 3.02 20.42
C GLU A 229 37.87 2.23 20.43
N ASP A 230 37.32 1.96 21.63
CA ASP A 230 36.00 1.34 21.78
C ASP A 230 34.82 2.34 21.63
N GLY A 231 35.14 3.59 21.28
CA GLY A 231 34.19 4.65 20.97
C GLY A 231 33.55 5.34 22.18
N GLN A 232 34.00 5.08 23.41
CA GLN A 232 33.54 5.84 24.57
C GLN A 232 34.09 7.28 24.56
N LEU A 233 33.24 8.24 24.92
CA LEU A 233 33.60 9.66 24.99
C LEU A 233 33.79 10.07 26.46
N TYR A 234 35.01 10.51 26.79
CA TYR A 234 35.37 11.01 28.12
C TYR A 234 35.64 12.51 28.10
N VAL A 235 35.17 13.24 29.10
CA VAL A 235 35.51 14.65 29.33
C VAL A 235 36.78 14.70 30.17
N ILE A 236 37.81 15.41 29.71
CA ILE A 236 39.16 15.35 30.31
C ILE A 236 39.73 16.69 30.77
N ASP A 237 39.21 17.81 30.27
CA ASP A 237 39.75 19.14 30.55
C ASP A 237 38.61 20.17 30.65
N PRO A 238 37.74 20.08 31.67
CA PRO A 238 36.73 21.09 31.93
C PRO A 238 37.32 22.32 32.62
N GLN A 239 36.86 23.51 32.28
CA GLN A 239 37.16 24.74 33.03
C GLN A 239 35.88 25.49 33.40
N SER A 240 35.83 26.05 34.62
CA SER A 240 34.77 26.94 35.12
C SER A 240 33.36 26.38 34.87
N VAL A 241 33.04 25.28 35.55
CA VAL A 241 31.70 24.68 35.52
C VAL A 241 30.76 25.52 36.40
N ASP A 242 29.67 26.03 35.81
CA ASP A 242 28.66 26.83 36.51
C ASP A 242 27.26 26.31 36.16
N LEU A 243 26.37 26.26 37.15
CA LEU A 243 24.98 25.77 37.05
C LEU A 243 23.94 26.88 37.22
N HIS A 244 24.35 28.11 37.48
CA HIS A 244 23.46 29.17 37.96
C HIS A 244 23.36 30.37 37.01
N GLU A 245 24.34 30.59 36.12
CA GLU A 245 24.32 31.72 35.19
C GLU A 245 23.57 31.45 33.87
N ASN A 246 22.78 32.44 33.42
CA ASN A 246 22.07 32.41 32.15
C ASN A 246 23.02 32.68 30.97
N SER A 247 23.78 31.67 30.56
CA SER A 247 24.86 31.81 29.58
C SER A 247 24.44 31.43 28.16
N LYS A 248 24.65 32.33 27.18
CA LYS A 248 24.55 32.01 25.73
C LYS A 248 25.42 30.81 25.33
N ARG A 249 26.44 30.46 26.14
CA ARG A 249 27.41 29.40 25.84
C ARG A 249 26.84 27.98 25.99
N ASN A 250 25.82 27.75 26.82
CA ASN A 250 25.10 26.46 26.88
C ASN A 250 24.56 26.07 25.49
N SER A 251 23.89 27.02 24.82
CA SER A 251 23.34 26.80 23.49
C SER A 251 24.39 26.54 22.40
N ASN A 252 25.62 27.04 22.58
CA ASN A 252 26.73 26.79 21.66
C ASN A 252 27.30 25.38 21.84
N ILE A 253 27.45 24.90 23.08
CA ILE A 253 27.92 23.54 23.37
C ILE A 253 26.90 22.51 22.89
N LEU A 254 25.61 22.74 23.16
CA LEU A 254 24.54 21.88 22.66
C LEU A 254 24.57 21.82 21.11
N GLY A 255 24.70 22.97 20.44
CA GLY A 255 24.83 23.02 18.98
C GLY A 255 26.09 22.32 18.45
N ALA A 256 27.21 22.42 19.18
CA ALA A 256 28.45 21.74 18.83
C ALA A 256 28.30 20.21 18.96
N LEU A 257 27.76 19.70 20.07
CA LEU A 257 27.46 18.28 20.28
C LEU A 257 26.50 17.73 19.21
N GLN A 258 25.50 18.52 18.81
CA GLN A 258 24.59 18.18 17.72
C GLN A 258 25.30 18.14 16.36
N GLY A 259 26.16 19.11 16.07
CA GLY A 259 26.99 19.10 14.85
C GLY A 259 27.96 17.91 14.80
N PHE A 260 28.53 17.54 15.94
CA PHE A 260 29.42 16.38 16.04
C PHE A 260 28.67 15.07 15.75
N GLU A 261 27.48 14.88 16.35
CA GLU A 261 26.62 13.75 16.04
C GLU A 261 26.29 13.65 14.54
N GLN A 262 25.92 14.77 13.91
CA GLN A 262 25.64 14.79 12.46
C GLN A 262 26.87 14.42 11.63
N THR A 263 28.06 14.82 12.06
CA THR A 263 29.32 14.49 11.39
C THR A 263 29.60 12.98 11.48
N ILE A 264 29.40 12.39 12.66
CA ILE A 264 29.50 10.94 12.88
C ILE A 264 28.48 10.20 11.98
N LEU A 265 27.21 10.59 12.02
CA LEU A 265 26.15 9.97 11.21
C LEU A 265 26.41 10.09 9.70
N LYS A 266 26.88 11.25 9.23
CA LYS A 266 27.24 11.47 7.82
C LYS A 266 28.37 10.54 7.37
N ARG A 267 29.40 10.35 8.19
CA ARG A 267 30.48 9.39 7.92
C ARG A 267 29.93 7.97 7.87
N HIS A 268 29.09 7.58 8.82
CA HIS A 268 28.54 6.22 8.88
C HIS A 268 27.59 5.87 7.73
N LYS A 269 26.95 6.85 7.09
CA LYS A 269 26.15 6.60 5.87
C LYS A 269 26.96 5.98 4.73
N ARG A 270 28.28 6.21 4.68
CA ARG A 270 29.16 5.61 3.67
C ARG A 270 29.17 4.08 3.75
N PHE A 271 29.01 3.49 4.93
CA PHE A 271 29.02 2.03 5.12
C PHE A 271 27.75 1.34 4.62
N THR A 272 26.76 2.13 4.21
CA THR A 272 25.46 1.64 3.74
C THR A 272 25.16 2.10 2.31
N ASP A 273 26.12 2.79 1.68
CA ASP A 273 26.01 3.30 0.32
C ASP A 273 26.36 2.19 -0.67
N LYS A 274 25.37 1.74 -1.43
CA LYS A 274 25.53 0.64 -2.39
C LYS A 274 26.51 0.92 -3.52
N ALA A 275 26.89 2.18 -3.76
CA ALA A 275 27.84 2.55 -4.80
C ALA A 275 29.31 2.45 -4.34
N LEU A 276 29.56 2.27 -3.05
CA LEU A 276 30.92 2.17 -2.49
C LEU A 276 31.33 0.72 -2.31
N ASN A 277 32.64 0.46 -2.32
CA ASN A 277 33.17 -0.88 -2.09
C ASN A 277 33.42 -1.11 -0.58
N HIS A 278 33.02 -2.26 -0.05
CA HIS A 278 33.02 -2.50 1.41
C HIS A 278 33.77 -3.77 1.80
N ILE A 279 34.50 -3.72 2.93
CA ILE A 279 35.01 -4.89 3.63
C ILE A 279 34.36 -4.96 5.00
N THR A 280 33.79 -6.12 5.34
CA THR A 280 33.27 -6.39 6.67
C THR A 280 34.06 -7.53 7.32
N TYR A 281 34.64 -7.25 8.48
CA TYR A 281 35.21 -8.24 9.39
C TYR A 281 34.16 -8.57 10.45
N ILE A 282 33.81 -9.83 10.64
CA ILE A 282 32.85 -10.27 11.65
C ILE A 282 33.53 -11.25 12.61
N ASP A 283 33.32 -11.08 13.92
CA ASP A 283 33.79 -12.05 14.91
C ASP A 283 33.30 -13.45 14.56
N SER A 284 34.24 -14.40 14.44
CA SER A 284 33.96 -15.81 14.13
C SER A 284 32.85 -16.40 15.01
N ARG A 285 32.80 -16.06 16.31
CA ARG A 285 31.76 -16.56 17.23
C ARG A 285 30.38 -16.00 16.89
N ILE A 286 30.30 -14.74 16.45
CA ILE A 286 29.04 -14.16 15.95
C ILE A 286 28.64 -14.89 14.67
N TRP A 287 29.57 -15.02 13.72
CA TRP A 287 29.30 -15.68 12.46
C TRP A 287 28.81 -17.12 12.66
N GLU A 288 29.47 -17.87 13.53
CA GLU A 288 29.11 -19.25 13.89
C GLU A 288 27.73 -19.33 14.54
N SER A 289 27.37 -18.37 15.41
CA SER A 289 26.06 -18.31 16.08
C SER A 289 24.87 -18.12 15.13
N TYR A 290 25.09 -17.69 13.89
CA TYR A 290 24.01 -17.54 12.92
C TYR A 290 23.51 -18.88 12.40
N SER A 291 22.19 -19.04 12.36
CA SER A 291 21.52 -20.18 11.71
C SER A 291 21.93 -20.28 10.24
N ASP A 292 21.92 -21.49 9.68
CA ASP A 292 22.25 -21.74 8.27
C ASP A 292 21.39 -20.92 7.30
N ILE A 293 20.11 -20.74 7.61
CA ILE A 293 19.19 -19.90 6.82
C ILE A 293 19.68 -18.45 6.75
N ARG A 294 20.09 -17.88 7.90
CA ARG A 294 20.62 -16.50 7.99
C ARG A 294 21.93 -16.37 7.24
N LYS A 295 22.84 -17.35 7.35
CA LYS A 295 24.10 -17.38 6.60
C LYS A 295 23.85 -17.42 5.09
N GLN A 296 22.97 -18.31 4.62
CA GLN A 296 22.60 -18.39 3.20
C GLN A 296 21.95 -17.10 2.68
N GLN A 297 21.07 -16.48 3.47
CA GLN A 297 20.46 -15.21 3.10
C GLN A 297 21.51 -14.10 2.94
N MET A 298 22.43 -13.96 3.92
CA MET A 298 23.52 -12.98 3.84
C MET A 298 24.44 -13.21 2.65
N LEU A 299 24.79 -14.48 2.37
CA LEU A 299 25.63 -14.82 1.21
C LEU A 299 24.92 -14.56 -0.12
N SER A 300 23.63 -14.84 -0.22
CA SER A 300 22.84 -14.54 -1.43
C SER A 300 22.74 -13.03 -1.69
N ASP A 301 22.60 -12.23 -0.63
CA ASP A 301 22.58 -10.77 -0.75
C ASP A 301 23.96 -10.22 -1.16
N LEU A 302 25.05 -10.77 -0.60
CA LEU A 302 26.42 -10.43 -1.00
C LEU A 302 26.71 -10.81 -2.46
N GLN A 303 26.25 -11.96 -2.93
CA GLN A 303 26.40 -12.37 -4.35
C GLN A 303 25.66 -11.47 -5.34
N LYS A 304 24.60 -10.77 -4.91
CA LYS A 304 23.90 -9.76 -5.73
C LYS A 304 24.62 -8.40 -5.75
N GLU A 305 25.49 -8.17 -4.78
CA GLU A 305 26.20 -6.91 -4.55
C GLU A 305 27.71 -7.15 -4.74
N ASP A 306 28.17 -7.14 -6.00
CA ASP A 306 29.55 -7.46 -6.44
C ASP A 306 30.60 -6.39 -6.04
N ASN A 307 30.43 -5.78 -4.87
CA ASN A 307 31.27 -4.72 -4.30
C ASN A 307 31.56 -4.93 -2.80
N LYS A 308 31.25 -6.10 -2.24
CA LYS A 308 31.39 -6.39 -0.80
C LYS A 308 32.23 -7.62 -0.52
N ALA A 309 33.22 -7.48 0.38
CA ALA A 309 33.98 -8.60 0.93
C ALA A 309 33.55 -8.87 2.38
N LEU A 310 33.49 -10.15 2.77
CA LEU A 310 33.18 -10.61 4.12
C LEU A 310 34.31 -11.50 4.64
N VAL A 311 34.84 -11.18 5.81
CA VAL A 311 35.93 -11.88 6.47
C VAL A 311 35.49 -12.29 7.88
N ALA A 312 35.59 -13.57 8.22
CA ALA A 312 35.46 -14.04 9.59
C ALA A 312 36.78 -13.81 10.33
N TYR A 313 36.73 -13.20 11.51
CA TYR A 313 37.89 -12.85 12.31
C TYR A 313 37.80 -13.53 13.68
N ASN A 314 38.73 -14.43 13.96
CA ASN A 314 38.92 -15.04 15.27
C ASN A 314 39.86 -14.17 16.12
N PHE A 315 39.28 -13.43 17.07
CA PHE A 315 40.02 -12.53 17.95
C PHE A 315 40.92 -13.25 18.96
N ALA A 316 40.67 -14.53 19.26
CA ALA A 316 41.47 -15.30 20.20
C ALA A 316 42.76 -15.83 19.57
N THR A 317 42.70 -16.28 18.31
CA THR A 317 43.87 -16.83 17.58
C THR A 317 44.52 -15.83 16.62
N ASN A 318 43.88 -14.68 16.42
CA ASN A 318 44.19 -13.69 15.40
C ASN A 318 44.04 -14.16 13.94
N GLU A 319 43.38 -15.30 13.72
CA GLU A 319 43.15 -15.86 12.38
C GLU A 319 41.99 -15.17 11.65
N LYS A 320 42.14 -14.98 10.34
CA LYS A 320 41.18 -14.29 9.48
C LYS A 320 40.89 -15.15 8.24
N GLU A 321 39.62 -15.47 8.00
CA GLU A 321 39.15 -16.32 6.90
C GLU A 321 38.24 -15.52 5.97
N VAL A 322 38.52 -15.53 4.67
CA VAL A 322 37.65 -14.88 3.67
C VAL A 322 36.43 -15.78 3.41
N ILE A 323 35.26 -15.30 3.79
CA ILE A 323 33.98 -16.00 3.60
C ILE A 323 33.39 -15.69 2.22
N HIS A 324 33.57 -14.45 1.75
CA HIS A 324 33.12 -13.99 0.45
C HIS A 324 34.00 -12.86 -0.07
N GLU A 325 34.30 -12.88 -1.37
CA GLU A 325 34.95 -11.78 -2.08
C GLU A 325 34.24 -11.48 -3.41
N PRO A 326 34.28 -10.23 -3.89
CA PRO A 326 33.78 -9.86 -5.22
C PRO A 326 34.54 -10.52 -6.36
N SER A 327 33.89 -10.67 -7.51
CA SER A 327 34.44 -11.38 -8.68
C SER A 327 35.66 -10.67 -9.29
N ASP A 328 35.73 -9.34 -9.17
CA ASP A 328 36.84 -8.48 -9.64
C ASP A 328 37.57 -7.79 -8.47
N SER A 329 37.66 -8.47 -7.31
CA SER A 329 38.17 -7.90 -6.04
C SER A 329 39.54 -7.22 -6.13
N GLN A 330 40.40 -7.65 -7.06
CA GLN A 330 41.75 -7.13 -7.28
C GLN A 330 41.78 -5.76 -7.99
N ASN A 331 40.70 -5.38 -8.69
CA ASN A 331 40.58 -4.08 -9.37
C ASN A 331 39.64 -3.11 -8.63
N LEU A 332 39.12 -3.50 -7.48
CA LEU A 332 38.26 -2.65 -6.65
C LEU A 332 39.08 -1.85 -5.65
N ASP A 333 38.84 -0.53 -5.64
CA ASP A 333 39.27 0.35 -4.56
C ASP A 333 38.25 0.28 -3.44
N PHE A 334 38.55 -0.39 -2.34
CA PHE A 334 37.66 -0.49 -1.18
C PHE A 334 37.60 0.84 -0.41
N ASP A 335 36.38 1.32 -0.18
CA ASP A 335 36.09 2.63 0.43
C ASP A 335 35.86 2.56 1.93
N THR A 336 35.48 1.38 2.43
CA THR A 336 35.09 1.22 3.83
C THR A 336 35.59 -0.09 4.42
N ILE A 337 36.01 -0.04 5.68
CA ILE A 337 36.32 -1.22 6.50
C ILE A 337 35.48 -1.15 7.77
N GLU A 338 34.64 -2.16 7.98
CA GLU A 338 33.84 -2.34 9.18
C GLU A 338 34.27 -3.59 9.95
N VAL A 339 34.39 -3.47 11.27
CA VAL A 339 34.62 -4.60 12.18
C VAL A 339 33.44 -4.77 13.14
N ILE A 340 32.85 -5.97 13.17
CA ILE A 340 31.74 -6.35 14.04
C ILE A 340 32.24 -7.33 15.09
N THR A 341 32.23 -6.91 16.35
CA THR A 341 32.78 -7.62 17.51
C THR A 341 31.68 -8.14 18.43
N GLN A 342 31.97 -9.19 19.20
CA GLN A 342 31.02 -9.71 20.21
C GLN A 342 30.86 -8.75 21.39
N ASP A 343 31.95 -8.16 21.84
CA ASP A 343 32.02 -7.30 23.02
C ASP A 343 33.03 -6.16 22.81
N ASN A 344 33.06 -5.20 23.74
CA ASN A 344 34.00 -4.07 23.71
C ASN A 344 35.44 -4.48 24.08
N GLN A 345 35.66 -5.64 24.70
CA GLN A 345 37.02 -6.06 25.10
C GLN A 345 37.86 -6.45 23.89
N ASN A 346 37.25 -7.05 22.86
CA ASN A 346 37.90 -7.40 21.60
C ASN A 346 38.21 -6.16 20.71
N GLN A 347 37.86 -4.95 21.16
CA GLN A 347 38.20 -3.69 20.50
C GLN A 347 39.53 -3.09 21.00
N ASN A 348 40.22 -3.73 21.96
CA ASN A 348 41.47 -3.26 22.56
C ASN A 348 42.75 -3.54 21.74
N VAL A 349 42.63 -3.92 20.47
CA VAL A 349 43.72 -4.15 19.51
C VAL A 349 43.65 -3.05 18.45
N ASP A 350 44.74 -2.71 17.76
CA ASP A 350 44.73 -1.75 16.64
C ASP A 350 44.01 -2.38 15.42
N LEU A 351 42.68 -2.54 15.53
CA LEU A 351 41.81 -3.22 14.58
C LEU A 351 41.92 -2.62 13.19
N ARG A 352 42.11 -1.30 13.13
CA ARG A 352 42.28 -0.59 11.86
C ARG A 352 43.55 -1.03 11.16
N LYS A 353 44.67 -1.06 11.87
CA LYS A 353 45.94 -1.54 11.32
C LYS A 353 45.85 -3.00 10.91
N GLU A 354 45.32 -3.86 11.78
CA GLU A 354 45.21 -5.29 11.49
C GLU A 354 44.33 -5.60 10.27
N SER A 355 43.19 -4.92 10.13
CA SER A 355 42.32 -5.07 8.97
C SER A 355 42.99 -4.55 7.69
N ILE A 356 43.77 -3.48 7.76
CA ILE A 356 44.52 -2.96 6.60
C ILE A 356 45.67 -3.91 6.23
N ASP A 357 46.38 -4.45 7.21
CA ASP A 357 47.48 -5.38 6.97
C ASP A 357 46.96 -6.67 6.31
N PHE A 358 45.83 -7.20 6.76
CA PHE A 358 45.19 -8.36 6.11
C PHE A 358 44.68 -8.03 4.71
N MET A 359 44.02 -6.88 4.53
CA MET A 359 43.58 -6.40 3.21
C MET A 359 44.75 -6.35 2.21
N ASN A 360 45.90 -5.82 2.62
CA ASN A 360 47.10 -5.77 1.78
C ASN A 360 47.63 -7.17 1.45
N GLN A 361 47.55 -8.13 2.38
CA GLN A 361 47.94 -9.53 2.15
C GLN A 361 47.05 -10.23 1.10
N GLN A 362 45.76 -9.87 1.03
CA GLN A 362 44.82 -10.38 0.03
C GLN A 362 44.94 -9.69 -1.35
N GLY A 363 45.85 -8.71 -1.49
CA GLY A 363 46.02 -7.93 -2.72
C GLY A 363 44.94 -6.86 -2.94
N TRP A 364 44.04 -6.65 -1.98
CA TRP A 364 42.98 -5.66 -2.08
C TRP A 364 43.50 -4.22 -1.93
N VAL A 365 42.97 -3.31 -2.74
CA VAL A 365 43.42 -1.91 -2.76
C VAL A 365 42.51 -1.05 -1.90
N LYS A 366 43.11 -0.16 -1.09
CA LYS A 366 42.38 0.87 -0.35
C LYS A 366 42.16 2.11 -1.19
N SER A 367 40.94 2.65 -1.16
CA SER A 367 40.66 3.95 -1.77
C SER A 367 41.34 5.08 -0.98
N ARG A 368 41.55 6.23 -1.64
CA ARG A 368 42.16 7.42 -0.99
C ARG A 368 41.34 7.93 0.20
N ASP A 369 40.02 7.74 0.14
CA ASP A 369 39.07 8.23 1.13
C ASP A 369 38.56 7.12 2.04
N LEU A 370 39.34 6.04 2.25
CA LEU A 370 38.99 4.91 3.11
C LEU A 370 38.51 5.37 4.50
N VAL A 371 37.36 4.87 4.93
CA VAL A 371 36.84 5.08 6.30
C VAL A 371 36.76 3.78 7.08
N PHE A 372 37.10 3.85 8.37
CA PHE A 372 37.07 2.71 9.28
C PHE A 372 35.98 2.89 10.36
N ARG A 373 35.41 1.78 10.83
CA ARG A 373 34.61 1.74 12.08
C ARG A 373 34.66 0.35 12.73
N ALA A 374 34.53 0.31 14.05
CA ALA A 374 34.32 -0.91 14.82
C ALA A 374 33.09 -0.79 15.73
N ASN A 375 32.25 -1.83 15.79
CA ASN A 375 31.06 -1.87 16.66
C ASN A 375 30.87 -3.26 17.27
N THR A 376 30.09 -3.34 18.36
CA THR A 376 29.48 -4.61 18.77
C THR A 376 28.36 -5.00 17.80
N SER A 377 27.91 -6.26 17.81
CA SER A 377 26.76 -6.71 17.00
C SER A 377 25.51 -5.83 17.22
N GLU A 378 25.11 -5.60 18.48
CA GLU A 378 23.99 -4.73 18.82
C GLU A 378 24.25 -3.27 18.38
N GLY A 379 25.48 -2.80 18.56
CA GLY A 379 25.91 -1.47 18.15
C GLY A 379 25.80 -1.26 16.64
N HIS A 380 26.19 -2.26 15.85
CA HIS A 380 26.11 -2.27 14.40
C HIS A 380 24.66 -2.11 13.90
N GLU A 381 23.74 -2.90 14.44
CA GLU A 381 22.32 -2.81 14.08
C GLU A 381 21.74 -1.43 14.44
N ALA A 382 21.98 -0.97 15.66
CA ALA A 382 21.50 0.34 16.12
C ALA A 382 22.07 1.50 15.29
N LEU A 383 23.34 1.43 14.92
CA LEU A 383 24.01 2.45 14.12
C LEU A 383 23.49 2.49 12.68
N ASN A 384 23.27 1.33 12.07
CA ASN A 384 22.71 1.22 10.72
C ASN A 384 21.25 1.68 10.67
N LEU A 385 20.48 1.50 11.76
CA LEU A 385 19.15 2.10 11.87
C LEU A 385 19.24 3.64 11.93
N LYS A 386 20.13 4.16 12.78
CA LYS A 386 20.38 5.61 12.96
C LYS A 386 20.84 6.30 11.67
N SER A 387 21.91 5.80 11.05
CA SER A 387 22.53 6.42 9.86
C SER A 387 21.56 6.45 8.66
N ASN A 388 20.74 5.40 8.50
CA ASN A 388 19.78 5.26 7.40
C ASN A 388 18.40 5.87 7.68
N GLY A 389 18.18 6.44 8.86
CA GLY A 389 16.86 6.97 9.24
C GLY A 389 15.75 5.90 9.28
N LYS A 390 16.12 4.66 9.59
CA LYS A 390 15.19 3.56 9.90
C LYS A 390 14.81 3.60 11.39
N ASN A 391 13.78 2.85 11.80
CA ASN A 391 13.21 2.93 13.15
C ASN A 391 12.87 1.54 13.67
N LYS A 392 13.17 1.27 14.94
CA LYS A 392 12.82 0.02 15.64
C LYS A 392 11.36 0.04 16.09
N TYR A 393 10.92 1.16 16.66
CA TYR A 393 9.56 1.31 17.20
C TYR A 393 8.71 2.32 16.45
N ASN A 394 7.39 2.11 16.47
CA ASN A 394 6.41 3.04 15.92
C ASN A 394 5.32 3.41 16.92
N ILE A 395 5.05 4.71 17.03
CA ILE A 395 3.85 5.22 17.69
C ILE A 395 2.94 5.77 16.60
N ILE A 396 1.71 5.28 16.52
CA ILE A 396 0.74 5.68 15.50
C ILE A 396 -0.32 6.54 16.18
N LEU A 397 -0.29 7.85 15.93
CA LEU A 397 -1.32 8.78 16.41
C LEU A 397 -2.41 8.91 15.34
N SER A 398 -3.58 8.36 15.61
CA SER A 398 -4.75 8.46 14.71
C SER A 398 -5.53 9.75 14.98
N ILE A 399 -5.70 10.60 13.97
CA ILE A 399 -6.42 11.87 14.02
C ILE A 399 -7.53 11.85 12.95
N GLY A 400 -8.74 11.50 13.39
CA GLY A 400 -9.92 11.37 12.53
C GLY A 400 -10.71 10.12 12.88
N GLU A 401 -12.04 10.22 12.79
CA GLU A 401 -12.95 9.11 13.09
C GLU A 401 -13.42 8.35 11.84
N ASP A 402 -13.00 8.83 10.65
CA ASP A 402 -13.34 8.22 9.38
C ASP A 402 -12.69 6.84 9.22
N LYS A 403 -13.36 5.99 8.44
CA LYS A 403 -12.95 4.60 8.24
C LYS A 403 -11.55 4.50 7.61
N VAL A 404 -11.20 5.38 6.68
CA VAL A 404 -9.92 5.33 5.96
C VAL A 404 -8.75 5.59 6.92
N THR A 405 -8.86 6.59 7.79
CA THR A 405 -7.87 6.91 8.81
C THR A 405 -7.69 5.76 9.81
N LYS A 406 -8.79 5.14 10.25
CA LYS A 406 -8.76 4.00 11.18
C LYS A 406 -8.12 2.76 10.56
N ASP A 407 -8.51 2.42 9.33
CA ASP A 407 -7.97 1.28 8.59
C ASP A 407 -6.46 1.48 8.33
N ALA A 408 -6.06 2.69 7.94
CA ALA A 408 -4.64 3.04 7.76
C ALA A 408 -3.82 2.94 9.05
N ALA A 409 -4.36 3.38 10.18
CA ALA A 409 -3.70 3.26 11.49
C ALA A 409 -3.55 1.78 11.91
N ALA A 410 -4.59 0.97 11.69
CA ALA A 410 -4.59 -0.46 11.96
C ALA A 410 -3.57 -1.22 11.07
N ALA A 411 -3.52 -0.91 9.78
CA ALA A 411 -2.56 -1.52 8.85
C ALA A 411 -1.11 -1.19 9.24
N LEU A 412 -0.82 0.04 9.65
CA LEU A 412 0.51 0.42 10.14
C LEU A 412 0.91 -0.30 11.42
N LEU A 413 -0.05 -0.60 12.30
CA LEU A 413 0.17 -1.42 13.49
C LEU A 413 0.45 -2.88 13.09
N GLY A 414 -0.36 -3.44 12.20
CA GLY A 414 -0.27 -4.82 11.72
C GLY A 414 1.05 -5.15 11.02
N LYS A 415 1.70 -4.15 10.40
CA LYS A 415 3.02 -4.32 9.78
C LYS A 415 4.13 -4.65 10.77
N HIS A 416 4.04 -4.12 11.99
CA HIS A 416 5.06 -4.27 13.03
C HIS A 416 4.40 -4.40 14.42
N PRO A 417 3.64 -5.49 14.67
CA PRO A 417 2.74 -5.58 15.81
C PRO A 417 3.48 -5.56 17.16
N ASP A 418 4.68 -6.14 17.22
CA ASP A 418 5.46 -6.26 18.46
C ASP A 418 6.19 -4.97 18.84
N THR A 419 6.41 -4.08 17.87
CA THR A 419 7.16 -2.83 18.09
C THR A 419 6.32 -1.57 17.82
N SER A 420 5.00 -1.72 17.70
CA SER A 420 4.10 -0.61 17.40
C SER A 420 2.91 -0.52 18.35
N ILE A 421 2.46 0.72 18.57
CA ILE A 421 1.25 1.06 19.34
C ILE A 421 0.42 2.12 18.63
N ILE A 422 -0.88 2.14 18.92
CA ILE A 422 -1.80 3.19 18.47
C ILE A 422 -2.20 4.05 19.67
N ALA A 423 -2.11 5.37 19.51
CA ALA A 423 -2.70 6.38 20.37
C ALA A 423 -3.78 7.15 19.59
N THR A 424 -4.81 7.61 20.28
CA THR A 424 -5.94 8.34 19.68
C THR A 424 -6.19 9.66 20.40
N LEU A 425 -7.19 10.42 19.95
CA LEU A 425 -7.67 11.62 20.63
C LEU A 425 -9.08 11.36 21.18
N ASP A 426 -9.39 11.91 22.36
CA ASP A 426 -10.76 11.96 22.86
C ASP A 426 -11.58 13.07 22.19
N GLU A 427 -12.87 13.17 22.51
CA GLU A 427 -13.79 14.18 21.96
C GLU A 427 -13.34 15.63 22.26
N GLN A 428 -12.53 15.84 23.31
CA GLN A 428 -11.98 17.14 23.68
C GLN A 428 -10.61 17.41 23.04
N GLY A 429 -10.09 16.45 22.24
CA GLY A 429 -8.80 16.53 21.57
C GLY A 429 -7.60 16.25 22.49
N LYS A 430 -7.76 15.50 23.59
CA LYS A 430 -6.65 15.06 24.44
C LYS A 430 -6.19 13.65 24.03
N LEU A 431 -4.91 13.36 24.26
CA LEU A 431 -4.32 12.06 23.95
C LEU A 431 -4.91 10.95 24.83
N VAL A 432 -5.29 9.85 24.18
CA VAL A 432 -5.71 8.60 24.81
C VAL A 432 -4.70 7.52 24.48
N PHE A 433 -4.18 6.87 25.52
CA PHE A 433 -3.15 5.84 25.43
C PHE A 433 -3.76 4.43 25.59
N PRO A 434 -3.20 3.40 24.96
CA PRO A 434 -3.67 2.02 25.12
C PRO A 434 -3.40 1.54 26.56
N LYS A 435 -4.43 0.99 27.23
CA LYS A 435 -4.36 0.57 28.64
C LYS A 435 -3.76 -0.81 28.86
N ASP A 436 -3.77 -1.67 27.83
CA ASP A 436 -3.50 -3.11 27.95
C ASP A 436 -2.16 -3.55 27.33
N LYS A 437 -1.33 -2.61 26.86
CA LYS A 437 -0.06 -2.92 26.17
C LYS A 437 1.11 -2.13 26.77
N ALA A 438 2.00 -2.82 27.49
CA ALA A 438 3.25 -2.23 27.96
C ALA A 438 4.13 -1.88 26.76
N PHE A 439 4.49 -0.61 26.61
CA PHE A 439 5.35 -0.11 25.53
C PHE A 439 6.45 0.77 26.11
N THR A 440 7.65 0.22 26.19
CA THR A 440 8.86 0.88 26.71
C THR A 440 9.92 0.87 25.61
N PRO A 441 9.97 1.88 24.72
CA PRO A 441 10.97 1.90 23.67
C PRO A 441 12.37 2.01 24.29
N ASP A 442 13.33 1.28 23.72
CA ASP A 442 14.75 1.29 24.14
C ASP A 442 15.67 1.91 23.08
N SER A 443 15.12 2.38 21.96
CA SER A 443 15.88 2.77 20.77
C SER A 443 15.11 3.75 19.89
N SER A 444 15.41 3.78 18.60
CA SER A 444 14.83 4.66 17.60
C SER A 444 13.30 4.56 17.50
N VAL A 445 12.62 5.69 17.73
CA VAL A 445 11.16 5.79 17.63
C VAL A 445 10.75 6.66 16.44
N ARG A 446 9.75 6.19 15.70
CA ARG A 446 9.00 6.99 14.73
C ARG A 446 7.58 7.24 15.20
N ILE A 447 7.15 8.49 15.20
CA ILE A 447 5.74 8.84 15.37
C ILE A 447 5.12 9.00 13.98
N ASN A 448 4.06 8.24 13.69
CA ASN A 448 3.23 8.38 12.49
C ASN A 448 1.92 9.07 12.91
N ILE A 449 1.70 10.29 12.45
CA ILE A 449 0.46 11.03 12.68
C ILE A 449 -0.44 10.82 11.48
N VAL A 450 -1.47 10.00 11.61
CA VAL A 450 -2.34 9.53 10.54
C VAL A 450 -3.63 10.34 10.52
N GLY A 451 -4.03 10.84 9.36
CA GLY A 451 -5.30 11.53 9.17
C GLY A 451 -5.44 12.14 7.79
N HIS A 452 -6.69 12.38 7.38
CA HIS A 452 -6.97 13.16 6.19
C HIS A 452 -6.43 14.60 6.32
N SER A 453 -6.05 15.19 5.18
CA SER A 453 -5.43 16.52 5.10
C SER A 453 -6.24 17.58 5.85
N GLU A 454 -7.57 17.59 5.66
CA GLU A 454 -8.47 18.52 6.36
C GLU A 454 -8.47 18.35 7.88
N ALA A 455 -8.43 17.11 8.38
CA ALA A 455 -8.42 16.83 9.82
C ALA A 455 -7.09 17.27 10.45
N LEU A 456 -5.97 16.97 9.78
CA LEU A 456 -4.64 17.39 10.22
C LEU A 456 -4.49 18.93 10.20
N GLU A 457 -5.02 19.60 9.17
CA GLU A 457 -5.02 21.05 9.06
C GLU A 457 -5.89 21.72 10.14
N LYS A 458 -7.07 21.16 10.45
CA LYS A 458 -7.93 21.64 11.55
C LYS A 458 -7.24 21.57 12.91
N VAL A 459 -6.43 20.52 13.16
CA VAL A 459 -5.62 20.42 14.38
C VAL A 459 -4.50 21.48 14.37
N GLY A 460 -3.82 21.63 13.24
CA GLY A 460 -2.79 22.64 13.02
C GLY A 460 -1.42 22.31 13.63
N ALA A 461 -0.38 22.91 13.04
CA ALA A 461 1.04 22.64 13.35
C ALA A 461 1.41 22.73 14.83
N THR A 462 0.90 23.73 15.57
CA THR A 462 1.22 23.94 16.98
C THR A 462 0.71 22.79 17.87
N LYS A 463 -0.53 22.34 17.66
CA LYS A 463 -1.09 21.21 18.41
C LYS A 463 -0.40 19.91 18.05
N LEU A 464 -0.10 19.68 16.76
CA LEU A 464 0.66 18.50 16.34
C LEU A 464 2.03 18.42 17.03
N ALA A 465 2.72 19.56 17.19
CA ALA A 465 3.97 19.64 17.94
C ALA A 465 3.78 19.40 19.45
N ASN A 466 2.67 19.87 20.04
CA ASN A 466 2.32 19.57 21.43
C ASN A 466 2.00 18.08 21.66
N TYR A 467 1.30 17.41 20.73
CA TYR A 467 1.04 15.97 20.84
C TYR A 467 2.32 15.16 20.70
N THR A 468 3.19 15.54 19.77
CA THR A 468 4.52 14.93 19.61
C THR A 468 5.31 15.01 20.91
N ASP A 469 5.31 16.19 21.54
CA ASP A 469 6.00 16.39 22.81
C ASP A 469 5.41 15.57 23.97
N GLN A 470 4.07 15.54 24.08
CA GLN A 470 3.40 14.73 25.10
C GLN A 470 3.69 13.23 24.94
N LEU A 471 3.70 12.72 23.70
CA LEU A 471 4.05 11.33 23.42
C LEU A 471 5.51 11.04 23.79
N VAL A 472 6.43 11.94 23.45
CA VAL A 472 7.85 11.82 23.81
C VAL A 472 8.03 11.74 25.33
N ARG A 473 7.37 12.62 26.08
CA ARG A 473 7.44 12.64 27.54
C ARG A 473 6.81 11.39 28.18
N HIS A 474 5.63 10.99 27.70
CA HIS A 474 4.89 9.85 28.26
C HIS A 474 5.69 8.54 28.17
N TYR A 475 6.39 8.31 27.05
CA TYR A 475 7.20 7.10 26.83
C TYR A 475 8.68 7.29 27.16
N ASN A 476 9.03 8.33 27.92
CA ASN A 476 10.41 8.64 28.34
C ASN A 476 11.42 8.70 27.18
N ILE A 477 10.97 9.12 25.99
CA ILE A 477 11.80 9.25 24.78
C ILE A 477 12.64 10.52 24.90
N ASN A 478 13.91 10.49 24.46
CA ASN A 478 14.89 11.58 24.63
C ASN A 478 15.21 11.96 26.10
N SER A 479 14.78 11.17 27.09
CA SER A 479 15.12 11.40 28.50
C SER A 479 16.52 10.91 28.86
N VAL A 480 17.14 11.48 29.90
CA VAL A 480 18.50 11.09 30.37
C VAL A 480 18.52 9.63 30.81
N ASP A 481 17.44 9.16 31.43
CA ASP A 481 17.33 7.79 31.98
C ASP A 481 16.92 6.73 30.93
N SER A 482 16.86 7.09 29.65
CA SER A 482 16.41 6.21 28.58
C SER A 482 17.31 6.26 27.36
N SER A 483 17.57 5.11 26.75
CA SER A 483 18.28 5.02 25.46
C SER A 483 17.40 5.38 24.26
N ALA A 484 16.08 5.48 24.44
CA ALA A 484 15.16 5.82 23.36
C ALA A 484 15.30 7.26 22.89
N TYR A 485 15.10 7.45 21.59
CA TYR A 485 15.14 8.77 20.98
C TYR A 485 14.17 8.91 19.82
N LEU A 486 13.65 10.13 19.62
CA LEU A 486 12.75 10.43 18.50
C LEU A 486 13.60 10.66 17.24
N ASN A 487 13.50 9.73 16.28
CA ASN A 487 14.21 9.83 15.01
C ASN A 487 13.39 10.53 13.92
N ARG A 488 12.06 10.30 13.93
CA ARG A 488 11.16 10.86 12.92
C ARG A 488 9.76 11.09 13.46
N ALA A 489 9.18 12.23 13.10
CA ALA A 489 7.74 12.45 13.14
C ALA A 489 7.19 12.59 11.71
N ALA A 490 6.29 11.71 11.32
CA ALA A 490 5.79 11.61 9.95
C ALA A 490 4.31 11.96 9.89
N LEU A 491 3.95 12.97 9.10
CA LEU A 491 2.57 13.20 8.71
C LEU A 491 2.17 12.16 7.67
N VAL A 492 1.16 11.36 8.00
CA VAL A 492 0.59 10.31 7.18
C VAL A 492 -0.77 10.76 6.67
N GLY A 493 -0.73 11.59 5.64
CA GLY A 493 -1.88 12.14 4.92
C GLY A 493 -1.43 12.77 3.60
N CYS A 494 -2.37 13.09 2.72
CA CYS A 494 -2.10 13.65 1.39
C CYS A 494 -1.77 15.15 1.46
N ASN A 495 -1.05 15.66 0.46
CA ASN A 495 -0.93 17.10 0.15
C ASN A 495 -0.62 18.02 1.35
N ASN A 496 0.31 17.63 2.23
CA ASN A 496 0.58 18.34 3.49
C ASN A 496 1.91 19.11 3.49
N GLU A 497 2.38 19.60 2.34
CA GLU A 497 3.62 20.37 2.22
C GLU A 497 3.69 21.51 3.23
N LYS A 498 2.74 22.45 3.15
CA LYS A 498 2.71 23.64 4.00
C LYS A 498 2.57 23.27 5.48
N LEU A 499 1.65 22.36 5.80
CA LEU A 499 1.43 21.89 7.17
C LEU A 499 2.68 21.19 7.73
N SER A 500 3.37 20.37 6.94
CA SER A 500 4.59 19.67 7.37
C SER A 500 5.75 20.63 7.65
N GLN A 501 5.87 21.70 6.86
CA GLN A 501 6.86 22.77 7.07
C GLN A 501 6.55 23.55 8.36
N ASP A 502 5.30 23.96 8.54
CA ASP A 502 4.89 24.72 9.72
C ASP A 502 4.98 23.84 10.98
N TYR A 503 4.62 22.56 10.88
CA TYR A 503 4.78 21.57 11.94
C TYR A 503 6.25 21.39 12.31
N ALA A 504 7.16 21.27 11.34
CA ALA A 504 8.59 21.19 11.60
C ALA A 504 9.10 22.45 12.33
N ASN A 505 8.72 23.64 11.85
CA ASN A 505 9.09 24.91 12.48
C ASN A 505 8.60 24.99 13.94
N GLN A 506 7.36 24.57 14.18
CA GLN A 506 6.81 24.51 15.54
C GLN A 506 7.52 23.46 16.40
N LEU A 507 7.80 22.27 15.87
CA LEU A 507 8.50 21.21 16.60
C LEU A 507 9.90 21.67 17.04
N TYR A 508 10.65 22.31 16.15
CA TYR A 508 12.03 22.74 16.40
C TYR A 508 12.19 23.92 17.38
N THR A 509 11.08 24.53 17.83
CA THR A 509 11.10 25.42 19.00
C THR A 509 11.48 24.67 20.28
N ARG A 510 11.19 23.36 20.36
CA ARG A 510 11.61 22.46 21.44
C ARG A 510 13.02 21.97 21.13
N LYS A 511 14.03 22.58 21.77
CA LYS A 511 15.46 22.36 21.46
C LYS A 511 15.89 20.88 21.48
N TYR A 512 15.35 20.08 22.40
CA TYR A 512 15.65 18.64 22.53
C TYR A 512 14.97 17.74 21.48
N LEU A 513 14.13 18.29 20.61
CA LEU A 513 13.49 17.57 19.49
C LEU A 513 14.09 17.92 18.12
N ARG A 514 15.11 18.79 18.06
CA ARG A 514 15.71 19.28 16.81
C ARG A 514 16.38 18.20 15.96
N ASP A 515 16.74 17.08 16.57
CA ASP A 515 17.39 15.97 15.87
C ASP A 515 16.37 15.01 15.21
N ALA A 516 15.08 15.15 15.52
CA ALA A 516 14.03 14.41 14.84
C ALA A 516 13.77 14.98 13.45
N SER A 517 13.70 14.11 12.44
CA SER A 517 13.23 14.52 11.11
C SER A 517 11.70 14.67 11.10
N VAL A 518 11.18 15.68 10.41
CA VAL A 518 9.74 15.78 10.12
C VAL A 518 9.50 15.42 8.66
N THR A 519 8.57 14.51 8.37
CA THR A 519 8.26 14.17 6.98
C THR A 519 6.84 14.50 6.60
N GLY A 520 6.66 15.12 5.44
CA GLY A 520 5.38 15.38 4.78
C GLY A 520 5.33 14.76 3.38
N ARG A 521 4.27 15.06 2.62
CA ARG A 521 3.99 14.54 1.30
C ARG A 521 3.53 15.64 0.35
N LEU A 522 4.18 15.69 -0.82
CA LEU A 522 3.73 16.40 -2.01
C LEU A 522 2.94 15.40 -2.84
N GLY A 523 1.61 15.38 -2.71
CA GLY A 523 0.75 14.44 -3.42
C GLY A 523 -0.01 13.46 -2.53
N ASP A 524 -0.71 12.53 -3.18
CA ASP A 524 -1.59 11.57 -2.54
C ASP A 524 -0.81 10.34 -2.08
N MET A 525 -1.14 9.85 -0.89
CA MET A 525 -0.50 8.69 -0.29
C MET A 525 -1.56 7.69 0.14
N HIS A 526 -1.33 6.43 -0.19
CA HIS A 526 -2.17 5.33 0.24
C HIS A 526 -1.40 4.45 1.24
N ILE A 527 -2.15 3.93 2.22
CA ILE A 527 -1.64 2.94 3.17
C ILE A 527 -2.31 1.63 2.80
N ASN A 528 -1.51 0.69 2.32
CA ASN A 528 -1.96 -0.63 1.92
C ASN A 528 -2.35 -1.46 3.16
N GLU A 529 -3.10 -2.55 2.98
CA GLU A 529 -3.52 -3.44 4.06
C GLU A 529 -2.34 -4.06 4.85
N ASP A 530 -1.20 -4.28 4.19
CA ASP A 530 0.05 -4.76 4.80
C ASP A 530 0.83 -3.64 5.53
N GLY A 531 0.27 -2.43 5.61
CA GLY A 531 0.87 -1.24 6.20
C GLY A 531 2.02 -0.64 5.40
N SER A 532 2.29 -1.10 4.18
CA SER A 532 3.17 -0.41 3.24
C SER A 532 2.54 0.91 2.77
N LYS A 533 3.39 1.85 2.36
CA LYS A 533 2.97 3.21 1.99
C LYS A 533 3.30 3.42 0.54
N THR A 534 2.29 3.65 -0.28
CA THR A 534 2.41 3.86 -1.72
C THR A 534 2.05 5.30 -2.06
N MET A 535 2.72 5.84 -3.08
CA MET A 535 2.52 7.21 -3.57
C MET A 535 2.73 7.21 -5.07
N GLY A 536 2.16 8.16 -5.79
CA GLY A 536 2.44 8.29 -7.22
C GLY A 536 3.91 8.64 -7.47
N ASP A 537 4.47 8.31 -8.62
CA ASP A 537 5.91 8.50 -8.93
C ASP A 537 6.31 9.98 -9.09
N ARG A 538 5.31 10.86 -9.16
CA ARG A 538 5.45 12.33 -9.07
C ARG A 538 5.49 12.85 -7.66
N ASP A 539 4.95 12.08 -6.73
CA ASP A 539 4.68 12.50 -5.38
C ASP A 539 5.97 12.39 -4.59
N GLN A 540 6.34 13.48 -3.95
CA GLN A 540 7.61 13.58 -3.26
C GLN A 540 7.40 13.45 -1.77
N LYS A 541 8.21 12.60 -1.15
CA LYS A 541 8.36 12.64 0.30
C LYS A 541 9.20 13.86 0.64
N ILE A 542 8.62 14.80 1.38
CA ILE A 542 9.36 15.93 1.93
C ILE A 542 10.00 15.50 3.25
N ILE A 543 11.25 15.88 3.46
CA ILE A 543 11.97 15.64 4.71
C ILE A 543 12.50 16.98 5.20
N HIS A 544 11.91 17.48 6.27
CA HIS A 544 12.39 18.63 7.02
C HIS A 544 13.39 18.18 8.07
N ARG A 545 14.48 18.93 8.21
CA ARG A 545 15.54 18.72 9.20
C ARG A 545 15.98 20.07 9.74
N TRP A 546 16.32 20.12 11.02
CA TRP A 546 16.99 21.28 11.57
C TRP A 546 18.45 21.31 11.10
N ASN A 547 18.84 22.38 10.42
CA ASN A 547 20.24 22.61 10.08
C ASN A 547 20.92 23.35 11.24
N HIS A 548 21.82 22.65 11.93
CA HIS A 548 22.54 23.18 13.10
C HIS A 548 23.58 24.25 12.72
N GLU A 549 24.11 24.23 11.50
CA GLU A 549 25.06 25.25 11.00
C GLU A 549 24.37 26.59 10.78
N SER A 550 23.26 26.59 10.03
CA SER A 550 22.48 27.80 9.70
C SER A 550 21.44 28.17 10.76
N GLN A 551 21.22 27.28 11.75
CA GLN A 551 20.19 27.41 12.80
C GLN A 551 18.79 27.67 12.24
N LYS A 552 18.45 26.97 11.16
CA LYS A 552 17.17 27.10 10.47
C LYS A 552 16.67 25.72 10.05
N SER A 553 15.34 25.61 9.91
CA SER A 553 14.74 24.46 9.27
C SER A 553 15.17 24.42 7.79
N THR A 554 15.55 23.25 7.32
CA THR A 554 15.89 22.94 5.93
C THR A 554 15.06 21.75 5.47
N TRP A 555 14.88 21.58 4.17
CA TRP A 555 14.13 20.46 3.65
C TRP A 555 14.70 19.94 2.34
N THR A 556 14.42 18.66 2.06
CA THR A 556 14.74 17.98 0.80
C THR A 556 13.55 17.15 0.35
N THR A 557 13.55 16.73 -0.91
CA THR A 557 12.54 15.80 -1.46
C THR A 557 13.18 14.51 -1.96
N GLU A 558 12.46 13.40 -1.77
CA GLU A 558 12.81 12.06 -2.29
C GLU A 558 11.67 11.59 -3.20
N SER A 559 12.00 11.09 -4.40
CA SER A 559 11.03 10.44 -5.30
C SER A 559 10.65 9.05 -4.78
N SER A 560 9.38 8.67 -4.93
CA SER A 560 8.95 7.27 -4.76
C SER A 560 9.39 6.43 -5.97
N ASN A 561 9.95 5.25 -5.71
CA ASN A 561 10.50 4.36 -6.73
C ASN A 561 9.54 3.24 -7.19
N ASN A 562 8.25 3.28 -6.87
CA ASN A 562 7.39 2.09 -7.01
C ASN A 562 6.19 2.32 -7.95
N VAL A 563 6.48 2.57 -9.24
CA VAL A 563 5.50 2.54 -10.33
C VAL A 563 4.86 1.15 -10.43
N GLY A 564 5.67 0.09 -10.25
CA GLY A 564 5.24 -1.31 -10.31
C GLY A 564 4.15 -1.65 -9.29
N ASP A 565 4.36 -1.28 -8.02
CA ASP A 565 3.37 -1.53 -6.96
C ASP A 565 2.05 -0.77 -7.20
N VAL A 566 2.10 0.41 -7.84
CA VAL A 566 0.88 1.17 -8.20
C VAL A 566 0.06 0.43 -9.25
N LEU A 567 0.72 -0.26 -10.20
CA LEU A 567 0.06 -1.04 -11.25
C LEU A 567 -0.54 -2.34 -10.69
N ASP A 568 0.16 -3.02 -9.78
CA ASP A 568 -0.29 -4.26 -9.12
C ASP A 568 -1.59 -4.08 -8.31
N HIS A 569 -1.85 -2.85 -7.84
CA HIS A 569 -3.05 -2.52 -7.06
C HIS A 569 -4.18 -1.87 -7.87
N LEU A 570 -3.98 -1.54 -9.16
CA LEU A 570 -5.05 -1.11 -10.07
C LEU A 570 -5.87 -2.30 -10.59
N LYS A 571 -6.29 -3.19 -9.68
CA LYS A 571 -7.10 -4.36 -10.00
C LYS A 571 -8.54 -3.93 -10.30
N LEU A 572 -8.95 -4.13 -11.54
CA LEU A 572 -10.34 -4.04 -11.96
C LEU A 572 -11.02 -5.32 -11.49
N GLY A 573 -11.93 -5.22 -10.51
CA GLY A 573 -12.46 -6.37 -9.74
C GLY A 573 -13.23 -7.43 -10.55
N LEU A 574 -12.52 -8.31 -11.25
CA LEU A 574 -13.09 -9.45 -11.97
C LEU A 574 -12.30 -10.71 -11.65
N ASP A 575 -12.91 -11.60 -10.88
CA ASP A 575 -12.45 -12.95 -10.57
C ASP A 575 -12.62 -13.91 -11.78
N ASP A 576 -12.13 -13.53 -12.96
CA ASP A 576 -12.17 -14.42 -14.12
C ASP A 576 -10.90 -15.29 -14.17
N LYS A 577 -11.07 -16.62 -14.22
CA LYS A 577 -10.00 -17.61 -14.48
C LYS A 577 -9.14 -17.26 -15.70
N THR A 578 -9.68 -16.49 -16.65
CA THR A 578 -8.98 -16.03 -17.86
C THR A 578 -7.95 -14.93 -17.58
N ALA A 579 -8.16 -14.07 -16.57
CA ALA A 579 -7.23 -13.00 -16.19
C ALA A 579 -5.98 -13.52 -15.46
N LEU A 580 -6.10 -14.68 -14.80
CA LEU A 580 -5.02 -15.36 -14.07
C LEU A 580 -3.94 -15.96 -14.98
N ASN A 581 -4.24 -16.23 -16.25
CA ASN A 581 -3.33 -16.91 -17.18
C ASN A 581 -2.57 -15.96 -18.13
N ILE A 582 -2.84 -14.67 -18.08
CA ILE A 582 -2.13 -13.66 -18.89
C ILE A 582 -1.09 -13.00 -17.99
N PRO A 583 0.19 -12.91 -18.39
CA PRO A 583 1.22 -12.25 -17.57
C PRO A 583 0.90 -10.76 -17.35
N ASP A 584 1.43 -10.19 -16.26
CA ASP A 584 1.29 -8.74 -15.96
C ASP A 584 2.15 -7.86 -16.89
N ALA A 585 3.08 -8.48 -17.62
CA ALA A 585 3.89 -7.88 -18.67
C ALA A 585 3.72 -8.64 -19.99
N LEU A 586 3.50 -7.90 -21.07
CA LEU A 586 3.45 -8.39 -22.45
C LEU A 586 4.75 -8.03 -23.17
N THR A 587 5.10 -8.82 -24.17
CA THR A 587 6.19 -8.54 -25.12
C THR A 587 5.63 -8.03 -26.44
N TYR A 588 6.47 -7.34 -27.20
CA TYR A 588 6.14 -6.90 -28.56
C TYR A 588 5.63 -8.06 -29.46
N GLU A 589 6.11 -9.28 -29.23
CA GLU A 589 5.69 -10.44 -30.02
C GLU A 589 4.29 -10.97 -29.65
N GLU A 590 3.74 -10.60 -28.51
CA GLU A 590 2.41 -11.04 -28.07
C GLU A 590 1.29 -10.13 -28.59
N ILE A 591 1.63 -8.91 -29.00
CA ILE A 591 0.68 -7.96 -29.60
C ILE A 591 0.58 -8.12 -31.12
N GLY A 592 -0.63 -7.97 -31.65
CA GLY A 592 -0.95 -7.96 -33.08
C GLY A 592 -0.84 -6.56 -33.69
N LYS A 593 -1.37 -6.41 -34.92
CA LYS A 593 -1.43 -5.09 -35.57
C LYS A 593 -2.39 -4.16 -34.82
N PRO A 594 -2.10 -2.84 -34.76
CA PRO A 594 -3.04 -1.87 -34.20
C PRO A 594 -4.33 -1.92 -35.02
N ILE A 595 -5.47 -2.00 -34.33
CA ILE A 595 -6.78 -2.09 -34.97
C ILE A 595 -7.49 -0.73 -35.01
N ASP A 596 -7.19 0.16 -34.07
CA ASP A 596 -7.71 1.51 -34.04
C ASP A 596 -6.83 2.43 -33.17
N LYS A 597 -6.94 3.74 -33.37
CA LYS A 597 -6.21 4.77 -32.64
C LYS A 597 -7.14 5.89 -32.19
N GLY A 598 -7.38 5.95 -30.89
CA GLY A 598 -8.08 7.05 -30.24
C GLY A 598 -7.18 8.27 -30.01
N SER A 599 -7.72 9.30 -29.36
CA SER A 599 -6.97 10.54 -29.06
C SER A 599 -5.86 10.34 -28.03
N THR A 600 -6.02 9.37 -27.12
CA THR A 600 -5.06 9.09 -26.03
C THR A 600 -4.51 7.67 -26.03
N LYS A 601 -5.04 6.78 -26.89
CA LYS A 601 -4.75 5.33 -26.86
C LYS A 601 -4.62 4.72 -28.25
N VAL A 602 -3.93 3.60 -28.32
CA VAL A 602 -3.88 2.72 -29.48
C VAL A 602 -4.35 1.34 -29.04
N ALA A 603 -5.33 0.77 -29.74
CA ALA A 603 -5.86 -0.55 -29.45
C ALA A 603 -5.09 -1.61 -30.26
N TYR A 604 -4.54 -2.61 -29.57
CA TYR A 604 -3.88 -3.76 -30.17
C TYR A 604 -4.66 -5.04 -29.88
N THR A 605 -4.70 -5.95 -30.84
CA THR A 605 -5.14 -7.33 -30.61
C THR A 605 -4.02 -8.12 -29.93
N LEU A 606 -4.34 -9.18 -29.20
CA LEU A 606 -3.33 -10.13 -28.70
C LEU A 606 -3.30 -11.38 -29.59
N LYS A 607 -2.11 -11.83 -29.99
CA LYS A 607 -1.96 -12.98 -30.92
C LYS A 607 -2.53 -14.26 -30.32
N ASN A 608 -2.28 -14.51 -29.03
CA ASN A 608 -2.71 -15.72 -28.31
C ASN A 608 -4.10 -15.57 -27.64
N HIS A 609 -4.61 -14.34 -27.55
CA HIS A 609 -5.90 -14.03 -26.93
C HIS A 609 -6.72 -13.10 -27.85
N PRO A 610 -7.23 -13.62 -28.99
CA PRO A 610 -7.90 -12.80 -30.00
C PRO A 610 -9.21 -12.15 -29.52
N ASP A 611 -9.76 -12.64 -28.40
CA ASP A 611 -10.93 -12.12 -27.71
C ASP A 611 -10.63 -10.93 -26.79
N LEU A 612 -9.37 -10.49 -26.69
CA LEU A 612 -8.94 -9.37 -25.86
C LEU A 612 -8.27 -8.27 -26.68
N LEU A 613 -8.33 -7.05 -26.15
CA LEU A 613 -7.60 -5.90 -26.63
C LEU A 613 -6.67 -5.37 -25.54
N PHE A 614 -5.47 -4.98 -25.96
CA PHE A 614 -4.58 -4.15 -25.16
C PHE A 614 -4.76 -2.70 -25.58
N LEU A 615 -5.37 -1.90 -24.71
CA LEU A 615 -5.50 -0.46 -24.91
C LEU A 615 -4.23 0.23 -24.40
N GLN A 616 -3.23 0.35 -25.27
CA GLN A 616 -1.98 1.04 -24.96
C GLN A 616 -2.22 2.54 -24.88
N LEU A 617 -1.85 3.18 -23.78
CA LEU A 617 -1.86 4.64 -23.71
C LEU A 617 -0.75 5.24 -24.61
N GLY A 618 -1.05 6.36 -25.26
CA GLY A 618 -0.17 6.99 -26.26
C GLY A 618 1.15 7.50 -25.68
N LYS A 619 2.22 7.45 -26.50
CA LYS A 619 3.56 7.94 -26.14
C LYS A 619 3.52 9.46 -25.88
N SER A 620 3.62 9.88 -24.61
CA SER A 620 4.06 11.23 -24.25
C SER A 620 5.34 11.10 -23.41
N PRO A 621 6.48 11.69 -23.84
CA PRO A 621 7.79 11.47 -23.21
C PRO A 621 7.96 12.05 -21.79
N ALA A 622 6.90 12.59 -21.20
CA ALA A 622 6.86 12.88 -19.77
C ALA A 622 6.06 11.78 -19.06
N ASN A 623 6.76 10.73 -18.60
CA ASN A 623 6.33 9.51 -17.87
C ASN A 623 5.31 9.74 -16.73
N ARG A 624 5.11 10.99 -16.40
CA ARG A 624 4.61 11.56 -15.18
C ARG A 624 3.06 11.75 -15.30
N ASN A 625 2.49 12.00 -16.50
CA ASN A 625 1.03 12.19 -16.72
C ASN A 625 0.26 10.87 -16.90
N TYR A 626 0.99 9.79 -17.14
CA TYR A 626 0.49 8.54 -17.66
C TYR A 626 -0.16 7.64 -16.60
N ILE A 627 0.50 7.48 -15.44
CA ILE A 627 -0.06 6.73 -14.30
C ILE A 627 -1.31 7.40 -13.74
N ARG A 628 -1.33 8.73 -13.70
CA ARG A 628 -2.54 9.49 -13.32
C ARG A 628 -3.68 9.24 -14.32
N GLN A 629 -3.39 9.17 -15.62
CA GLN A 629 -4.40 8.83 -16.63
C GLN A 629 -4.93 7.41 -16.41
N LEU A 630 -4.07 6.40 -16.19
CA LEU A 630 -4.50 5.03 -15.88
C LEU A 630 -5.36 4.96 -14.61
N ARG A 631 -4.95 5.64 -13.53
CA ARG A 631 -5.72 5.68 -12.28
C ARG A 631 -7.10 6.29 -12.50
N ASN A 632 -7.16 7.46 -13.14
CA ASN A 632 -8.42 8.14 -13.42
C ASN A 632 -9.31 7.30 -14.34
N GLU A 633 -8.74 6.58 -15.31
CA GLU A 633 -9.48 5.65 -16.16
C GLU A 633 -10.08 4.50 -15.37
N VAL A 634 -9.31 3.85 -14.50
CA VAL A 634 -9.81 2.79 -13.62
C VAL A 634 -10.93 3.31 -12.71
N GLU A 635 -10.78 4.50 -12.13
CA GLU A 635 -11.82 5.16 -11.32
C GLU A 635 -13.09 5.45 -12.13
N TRP A 636 -12.96 5.96 -13.35
CA TRP A 636 -14.10 6.20 -14.25
C TRP A 636 -14.80 4.90 -14.66
N ILE A 637 -14.03 3.85 -14.98
CA ILE A 637 -14.57 2.53 -15.30
C ILE A 637 -15.35 1.96 -14.10
N ASN A 638 -14.80 2.10 -12.89
CA ASN A 638 -15.47 1.68 -11.67
C ASN A 638 -16.73 2.52 -11.40
N LYS A 639 -16.69 3.83 -11.67
CA LYS A 639 -17.86 4.71 -11.53
C LYS A 639 -18.96 4.36 -12.53
N PHE A 640 -18.62 4.04 -13.78
CA PHE A 640 -19.59 3.56 -14.76
C PHE A 640 -20.25 2.26 -14.31
N ARG A 641 -19.47 1.31 -13.76
CA ARG A 641 -20.00 0.08 -13.17
C ARG A 641 -20.91 0.35 -11.98
N GLU A 642 -20.52 1.21 -11.06
CA GLU A 642 -21.35 1.63 -9.91
C GLU A 642 -22.69 2.20 -10.38
N LEU A 643 -22.68 3.01 -11.44
CA LEU A 643 -23.89 3.58 -12.01
C LEU A 643 -24.70 2.60 -12.87
N GLY A 644 -24.22 1.37 -13.12
CA GLY A 644 -24.87 0.41 -14.01
C GLY A 644 -24.74 0.75 -15.50
N ILE A 645 -23.81 1.64 -15.86
CA ILE A 645 -23.50 1.97 -17.25
C ILE A 645 -22.74 0.80 -17.88
N LYS A 646 -23.25 0.32 -19.01
CA LYS A 646 -22.63 -0.78 -19.77
C LYS A 646 -21.28 -0.35 -20.35
N THR A 647 -20.23 -1.11 -20.03
CA THR A 647 -18.89 -0.97 -20.60
C THR A 647 -18.40 -2.33 -21.10
N PRO A 648 -17.37 -2.39 -21.95
CA PRO A 648 -16.63 -3.64 -22.12
C PRO A 648 -16.08 -4.11 -20.77
N LYS A 649 -15.87 -5.42 -20.62
CA LYS A 649 -15.23 -6.03 -19.47
C LYS A 649 -13.75 -5.67 -19.41
N TYR A 650 -13.39 -4.79 -18.47
CA TYR A 650 -12.02 -4.37 -18.20
C TYR A 650 -11.36 -5.28 -17.18
N LEU A 651 -10.30 -5.99 -17.58
CA LEU A 651 -9.71 -7.11 -16.84
C LEU A 651 -8.64 -6.65 -15.84
N LYS A 652 -7.54 -6.06 -16.33
CA LYS A 652 -6.43 -5.59 -15.49
C LYS A 652 -5.56 -4.59 -16.24
N VAL A 653 -4.74 -3.87 -15.49
CA VAL A 653 -3.64 -3.07 -16.04
C VAL A 653 -2.46 -3.99 -16.31
N VAL A 654 -1.78 -3.81 -17.44
CA VAL A 654 -0.56 -4.55 -17.81
C VAL A 654 0.49 -3.62 -18.38
N SER A 655 1.75 -4.02 -18.31
CA SER A 655 2.82 -3.40 -19.07
C SER A 655 3.13 -4.17 -20.36
N MET A 656 3.79 -3.52 -21.31
CA MET A 656 4.20 -4.06 -22.59
C MET A 656 5.57 -3.51 -22.96
N ILE A 657 6.55 -4.39 -23.17
CA ILE A 657 7.88 -4.02 -23.64
C ILE A 657 7.90 -4.01 -25.17
N ASP A 658 8.12 -2.83 -25.76
CA ASP A 658 8.22 -2.70 -27.22
C ASP A 658 9.57 -3.19 -27.76
N LYS A 659 9.68 -3.24 -29.09
CA LYS A 659 10.90 -3.67 -29.82
C LYS A 659 12.16 -2.85 -29.49
N ASP A 660 12.01 -1.65 -28.92
CA ASP A 660 13.09 -0.74 -28.54
C ASP A 660 13.39 -0.85 -27.02
N ASN A 661 12.89 -1.93 -26.38
CA ASN A 661 12.94 -2.20 -24.96
C ASN A 661 12.32 -1.08 -24.09
N GLN A 662 11.32 -0.36 -24.64
CA GLN A 662 10.57 0.65 -23.91
C GLN A 662 9.32 0.04 -23.31
N GLU A 663 9.08 0.29 -22.03
CA GLU A 663 7.87 -0.11 -21.34
C GLU A 663 6.71 0.85 -21.65
N HIS A 664 5.59 0.30 -22.09
CA HIS A 664 4.30 0.96 -22.23
C HIS A 664 3.33 0.32 -21.27
N HIS A 665 2.37 1.07 -20.75
CA HIS A 665 1.28 0.47 -19.97
C HIS A 665 -0.08 0.67 -20.65
N GLY A 666 -1.04 -0.10 -20.20
CA GLY A 666 -2.37 -0.05 -20.77
C GLY A 666 -3.30 -0.97 -20.02
N ILE A 667 -4.51 -1.09 -20.54
CA ILE A 667 -5.55 -1.87 -19.91
C ILE A 667 -5.95 -3.00 -20.83
N LEU A 668 -6.00 -4.21 -20.29
CA LEU A 668 -6.61 -5.36 -20.96
C LEU A 668 -8.13 -5.24 -20.85
N VAL A 669 -8.80 -5.29 -21.99
CA VAL A 669 -10.24 -5.18 -22.11
C VAL A 669 -10.77 -6.28 -23.02
N GLU A 670 -12.00 -6.73 -22.81
CA GLU A 670 -12.65 -7.64 -23.74
C GLU A 670 -12.79 -6.99 -25.12
N ARG A 671 -12.62 -7.81 -26.15
CA ARG A 671 -12.87 -7.42 -27.53
C ARG A 671 -14.33 -7.70 -27.86
N ILE A 672 -15.08 -6.63 -28.14
CA ILE A 672 -16.39 -6.75 -28.76
C ILE A 672 -16.19 -6.96 -30.27
N HIS A 673 -16.25 -8.22 -30.72
CA HIS A 673 -16.11 -8.58 -32.13
C HIS A 673 -17.20 -7.93 -33.02
N ASP A 674 -16.83 -7.59 -34.25
CA ASP A 674 -17.68 -6.93 -35.25
C ASP A 674 -18.39 -5.65 -34.77
N SER A 675 -17.80 -4.97 -33.78
CA SER A 675 -18.27 -3.67 -33.32
C SER A 675 -17.70 -2.53 -34.15
N PHE A 676 -18.35 -1.37 -34.07
CA PHE A 676 -17.82 -0.13 -34.61
C PHE A 676 -18.02 0.99 -33.60
N MET A 677 -17.12 1.97 -33.66
CA MET A 677 -17.13 3.12 -32.78
C MET A 677 -18.16 4.15 -33.24
N VAL A 678 -18.89 4.72 -32.27
CA VAL A 678 -19.82 5.84 -32.47
C VAL A 678 -19.60 6.90 -31.41
N LYS A 679 -19.98 8.14 -31.74
CA LYS A 679 -19.80 9.30 -30.86
C LYS A 679 -20.98 10.26 -31.03
N PRO A 680 -21.80 10.51 -29.98
CA PRO A 680 -22.95 11.39 -30.07
C PRO A 680 -22.58 12.76 -30.62
N GLY A 681 -23.25 13.16 -31.71
CA GLY A 681 -23.03 14.44 -32.39
C GLY A 681 -21.87 14.50 -33.39
N TRP A 682 -21.06 13.44 -33.54
CA TRP A 682 -19.92 13.40 -34.47
C TRP A 682 -19.98 12.20 -35.43
N VAL A 683 -20.11 10.99 -34.89
CA VAL A 683 -20.12 9.74 -35.68
C VAL A 683 -21.50 9.10 -35.53
N PRO A 684 -22.34 9.05 -36.58
CA PRO A 684 -23.73 8.61 -36.47
C PRO A 684 -23.88 7.10 -36.23
N LEU A 685 -25.03 6.71 -35.71
CA LEU A 685 -25.47 5.31 -35.72
C LEU A 685 -25.78 4.88 -37.15
N LYS A 686 -25.39 3.65 -37.49
CA LYS A 686 -25.75 3.02 -38.75
C LYS A 686 -27.15 2.41 -38.62
N GLU A 687 -28.06 2.71 -39.53
CA GLU A 687 -29.47 2.30 -39.43
C GLU A 687 -29.62 0.78 -39.33
N GLU A 688 -28.80 0.02 -40.06
CA GLU A 688 -28.82 -1.45 -40.07
C GLU A 688 -28.38 -2.11 -38.75
N ARG A 689 -27.88 -1.29 -37.80
CA ARG A 689 -27.44 -1.68 -36.45
C ARG A 689 -28.36 -1.17 -35.35
N VAL A 690 -29.36 -0.36 -35.69
CA VAL A 690 -30.34 0.16 -34.74
C VAL A 690 -31.32 -0.95 -34.38
N THR A 691 -31.32 -1.34 -33.12
CA THR A 691 -32.27 -2.27 -32.52
C THR A 691 -32.99 -1.59 -31.35
N HIS A 692 -34.03 -2.23 -30.82
CA HIS A 692 -34.65 -1.78 -29.57
C HIS A 692 -33.66 -1.84 -28.40
N LYS A 693 -32.61 -2.70 -28.44
CA LYS A 693 -31.52 -2.65 -27.44
C LYS A 693 -30.74 -1.35 -27.54
N THR A 694 -30.45 -0.88 -28.77
CA THR A 694 -29.81 0.43 -29.00
C THR A 694 -30.65 1.54 -28.38
N LEU A 695 -31.95 1.57 -28.67
CA LEU A 695 -32.87 2.58 -28.13
C LEU A 695 -32.93 2.54 -26.60
N ALA A 696 -33.06 1.34 -26.01
CA ALA A 696 -33.10 1.15 -24.56
C ALA A 696 -31.80 1.61 -23.90
N ASP A 697 -30.63 1.31 -24.48
CA ASP A 697 -29.34 1.75 -23.96
C ASP A 697 -29.19 3.28 -24.04
N ILE A 698 -29.63 3.92 -25.12
CA ILE A 698 -29.64 5.39 -25.25
C ILE A 698 -30.54 6.03 -24.18
N GLN A 699 -31.75 5.49 -23.98
CA GLN A 699 -32.69 5.98 -22.98
C GLN A 699 -32.14 5.80 -21.56
N THR A 700 -31.53 4.65 -21.28
CA THR A 700 -30.88 4.35 -20.00
C THR A 700 -29.75 5.33 -19.73
N LEU A 701 -28.89 5.61 -20.72
CA LEU A 701 -27.84 6.62 -20.60
C LEU A 701 -28.40 8.04 -20.36
N LEU A 702 -29.44 8.43 -21.09
CA LEU A 702 -30.14 9.70 -20.86
C LEU A 702 -30.72 9.79 -19.44
N GLN A 703 -31.23 8.67 -18.91
CA GLN A 703 -31.71 8.59 -17.53
C GLN A 703 -30.55 8.74 -16.53
N HIS A 704 -29.40 8.10 -16.75
CA HIS A 704 -28.22 8.27 -15.90
C HIS A 704 -27.74 9.71 -15.88
N PHE A 705 -27.70 10.39 -17.04
CA PHE A 705 -27.40 11.82 -17.08
C PHE A 705 -28.43 12.61 -16.29
N SER A 706 -29.73 12.36 -16.45
CA SER A 706 -30.78 13.06 -15.68
C SER A 706 -30.67 12.86 -14.16
N ASN A 707 -30.43 11.63 -13.71
CA ASN A 707 -30.35 11.26 -12.29
C ASN A 707 -29.05 11.71 -11.62
N ASN A 708 -27.99 11.95 -12.39
CA ASN A 708 -26.68 12.33 -11.89
C ASN A 708 -26.26 13.67 -12.51
N PRO A 709 -26.60 14.82 -11.88
CA PRO A 709 -26.27 16.15 -12.39
C PRO A 709 -24.78 16.36 -12.64
N ASP A 710 -23.94 15.72 -11.83
CA ASP A 710 -22.48 15.81 -11.90
C ASP A 710 -21.84 14.81 -12.88
N LEU A 711 -22.62 13.88 -13.44
CA LEU A 711 -22.10 12.93 -14.42
C LEU A 711 -21.72 13.66 -15.71
N MET A 712 -20.43 13.70 -16.01
CA MET A 712 -19.86 14.33 -17.17
C MET A 712 -18.80 13.44 -17.78
N ILE A 713 -18.91 13.20 -19.08
CA ILE A 713 -17.95 12.38 -19.85
C ILE A 713 -17.37 13.29 -20.92
N ALA A 714 -16.09 13.65 -20.79
CA ALA A 714 -15.44 14.61 -21.70
C ALA A 714 -15.43 14.12 -23.15
N ASP A 715 -15.21 12.83 -23.33
CA ASP A 715 -15.21 12.17 -24.62
C ASP A 715 -16.12 10.94 -24.59
N LEU A 716 -17.42 11.17 -24.78
CA LEU A 716 -18.41 10.09 -24.77
C LEU A 716 -18.32 9.26 -26.05
N GLN A 717 -17.49 8.22 -26.04
CA GLN A 717 -17.36 7.24 -27.10
C GLN A 717 -18.05 5.93 -26.72
N MET A 718 -18.59 5.23 -27.71
CA MET A 718 -19.24 3.94 -27.51
C MET A 718 -18.89 2.97 -28.62
N LEU A 719 -18.85 1.68 -28.29
CA LEU A 719 -18.90 0.60 -29.26
C LEU A 719 -20.34 0.16 -29.45
N VAL A 720 -20.78 0.06 -30.70
CA VAL A 720 -22.02 -0.61 -31.07
C VAL A 720 -21.68 -2.06 -31.36
N GLY A 721 -22.11 -2.96 -30.48
CA GLY A 721 -22.01 -4.40 -30.69
C GLY A 721 -22.93 -4.87 -31.82
N ARG A 722 -22.71 -6.10 -32.25
CA ARG A 722 -23.50 -6.69 -33.34
C ARG A 722 -25.01 -6.83 -33.09
N ASP A 723 -25.43 -6.86 -31.83
CA ASP A 723 -26.84 -6.84 -31.40
C ASP A 723 -27.43 -5.42 -31.28
N GLY A 724 -26.67 -4.40 -31.67
CA GLY A 724 -27.04 -3.01 -31.45
C GLY A 724 -26.86 -2.55 -29.99
N GLN A 725 -26.29 -3.39 -29.12
CA GLN A 725 -26.00 -3.02 -27.74
C GLN A 725 -24.87 -1.99 -27.70
N LEU A 726 -25.01 -0.97 -26.84
CA LEU A 726 -24.03 0.09 -26.68
C LEU A 726 -23.13 -0.18 -25.46
N TYR A 727 -21.83 -0.02 -25.65
CA TYR A 727 -20.82 -0.14 -24.61
C TYR A 727 -20.04 1.16 -24.55
N VAL A 728 -20.12 1.88 -23.42
CA VAL A 728 -19.29 3.06 -23.19
C VAL A 728 -17.84 2.62 -23.06
N ILE A 729 -16.96 3.23 -23.85
CA ILE A 729 -15.54 2.91 -23.90
C ILE A 729 -14.72 4.21 -23.86
N ASP A 730 -13.48 4.10 -23.41
CA ASP A 730 -12.45 5.12 -23.54
C ASP A 730 -12.85 6.50 -22.97
N PRO A 731 -13.17 6.61 -21.66
CA PRO A 731 -13.39 7.93 -21.07
C PRO A 731 -12.06 8.68 -21.05
N ALA A 732 -11.79 9.51 -22.05
CA ALA A 732 -10.63 10.41 -22.06
C ALA A 732 -10.82 11.54 -21.03
N ASN A 733 -10.77 11.18 -19.74
CA ASN A 733 -10.93 12.10 -18.63
C ASN A 733 -9.55 12.31 -17.96
N PRO A 734 -8.96 13.51 -18.07
CA PRO A 734 -7.67 13.80 -17.45
C PRO A 734 -7.75 13.85 -15.91
N ASN A 735 -8.94 13.82 -15.33
CA ASN A 735 -9.23 13.98 -13.90
C ASN A 735 -10.12 12.85 -13.37
N SER A 736 -10.01 12.57 -12.06
CA SER A 736 -10.87 11.66 -11.31
C SER A 736 -12.35 12.10 -11.35
N PRO A 737 -13.32 11.16 -11.29
CA PRO A 737 -14.75 11.48 -11.17
C PRO A 737 -15.09 12.45 -10.03
N SER A 738 -14.29 12.46 -8.97
CA SER A 738 -14.50 13.29 -7.76
C SER A 738 -14.16 14.78 -7.95
N ILE A 739 -13.26 15.12 -8.88
CA ILE A 739 -12.71 16.47 -9.05
C ILE A 739 -13.46 17.26 -10.15
N GLN A 740 -14.07 16.54 -11.10
CA GLN A 740 -14.47 17.10 -12.38
C GLN A 740 -15.73 18.00 -12.35
N SER A 741 -16.53 17.93 -11.27
CA SER A 741 -17.74 18.77 -11.06
C SER A 741 -17.44 20.27 -10.93
N SER A 742 -16.17 20.65 -10.70
CA SER A 742 -15.72 22.03 -10.44
C SER A 742 -15.19 22.81 -11.65
N PHE A 743 -15.04 22.17 -12.83
CA PHE A 743 -14.44 22.82 -14.01
C PHE A 743 -15.46 23.59 -14.87
N PRO A 744 -15.19 24.84 -15.29
CA PRO A 744 -16.13 25.65 -16.10
C PRO A 744 -16.54 25.01 -17.45
N GLY A 745 -15.66 24.22 -18.08
CA GLY A 745 -15.94 23.54 -19.35
C GLY A 745 -16.80 22.28 -19.23
N SER A 746 -17.00 21.76 -18.02
CA SER A 746 -17.66 20.46 -17.77
C SER A 746 -19.11 20.42 -18.26
N GLN A 747 -19.87 21.48 -17.99
CA GLN A 747 -21.28 21.58 -18.36
C GLN A 747 -21.50 21.59 -19.88
N GLN A 748 -20.54 22.13 -20.66
CA GLN A 748 -20.63 22.18 -22.11
C GLN A 748 -20.51 20.77 -22.73
N PHE A 749 -19.58 19.95 -22.25
CA PHE A 749 -19.42 18.56 -22.71
C PHE A 749 -20.63 17.69 -22.34
N ARG A 750 -21.16 17.88 -21.13
CA ARG A 750 -22.39 17.22 -20.69
C ARG A 750 -23.57 17.57 -21.60
N MET A 751 -23.80 18.86 -21.86
CA MET A 751 -24.89 19.31 -22.74
C MET A 751 -24.77 18.76 -24.17
N LYS A 752 -23.55 18.74 -24.74
CA LYS A 752 -23.30 18.13 -26.05
C LYS A 752 -23.64 16.64 -26.07
N SER A 753 -23.24 15.90 -25.04
CA SER A 753 -23.54 14.48 -24.88
C SER A 753 -25.05 14.22 -24.82
N ILE A 754 -25.77 14.96 -23.98
CA ILE A 754 -27.24 14.83 -23.84
C ILE A 754 -27.95 15.17 -25.16
N ASN A 755 -27.55 16.24 -25.84
CA ASN A 755 -28.16 16.63 -27.12
C ASN A 755 -27.88 15.60 -28.23
N GLY A 756 -26.67 15.04 -28.28
CA GLY A 756 -26.33 13.98 -29.21
C GLY A 756 -27.15 12.71 -28.97
N LEU A 757 -27.29 12.30 -27.71
CA LEU A 757 -28.09 11.13 -27.33
C LEU A 757 -29.59 11.33 -27.62
N ARG A 758 -30.15 12.53 -27.40
CA ARG A 758 -31.54 12.84 -27.77
C ARG A 758 -31.77 12.70 -29.28
N ARG A 759 -30.85 13.21 -30.11
CA ARG A 759 -30.93 13.03 -31.57
C ARG A 759 -30.86 11.56 -31.97
N TRP A 760 -29.97 10.78 -31.36
CA TRP A 760 -29.90 9.35 -31.60
C TRP A 760 -31.15 8.60 -31.16
N ARG A 761 -31.74 8.96 -30.01
CA ARG A 761 -33.02 8.41 -29.57
C ARG A 761 -34.10 8.64 -30.63
N ASP A 762 -34.23 9.87 -31.11
CA ASP A 762 -35.27 10.25 -32.07
C ASP A 762 -35.04 9.58 -33.44
N ALA A 763 -33.78 9.52 -33.91
CA ALA A 763 -33.42 8.79 -35.12
C ALA A 763 -33.68 7.28 -34.99
N SER A 764 -33.31 6.69 -33.85
CA SER A 764 -33.53 5.26 -33.58
C SER A 764 -35.02 4.93 -33.51
N LEU A 765 -35.81 5.78 -32.86
CA LEU A 765 -37.27 5.68 -32.85
C LEU A 765 -37.84 5.71 -34.27
N ASN A 766 -37.33 6.58 -35.14
CA ASN A 766 -37.80 6.66 -36.52
C ASN A 766 -37.47 5.39 -37.30
N VAL A 767 -36.22 4.90 -37.23
CA VAL A 767 -35.80 3.64 -37.89
C VAL A 767 -36.65 2.46 -37.43
N LEU A 768 -36.87 2.31 -36.12
CA LEU A 768 -37.68 1.22 -35.58
C LEU A 768 -39.17 1.35 -35.95
N LYS A 769 -39.72 2.57 -35.97
CA LYS A 769 -41.09 2.82 -36.44
C LYS A 769 -41.25 2.43 -37.91
N THR A 770 -40.35 2.86 -38.79
CA THR A 770 -40.38 2.51 -40.21
C THR A 770 -40.32 0.99 -40.40
N PHE A 771 -39.41 0.30 -39.72
CA PHE A 771 -39.30 -1.16 -39.80
C PHE A 771 -40.58 -1.88 -39.34
N ASN A 772 -41.23 -1.40 -38.27
CA ASN A 772 -42.44 -2.01 -37.71
C ASN A 772 -43.74 -1.63 -38.45
N GLN A 773 -43.82 -0.43 -39.04
CA GLN A 773 -45.02 0.07 -39.73
C GLN A 773 -45.21 -0.50 -41.13
N ASN A 774 -44.12 -0.99 -41.76
CA ASN A 774 -44.16 -1.65 -43.05
C ASN A 774 -45.24 -2.75 -43.07
N LYS A 775 -46.08 -2.78 -44.10
CA LYS A 775 -47.28 -3.65 -44.17
C LYS A 775 -47.08 -4.89 -45.03
N GLY A 776 -45.95 -5.01 -45.70
CA GLY A 776 -45.58 -6.15 -46.53
C GLY A 776 -44.99 -7.31 -45.74
N VAL A 777 -44.31 -8.18 -46.48
CA VAL A 777 -43.80 -9.47 -45.99
C VAL A 777 -42.49 -9.27 -45.25
N HIS A 778 -42.39 -9.87 -44.06
CA HIS A 778 -41.15 -9.98 -43.30
C HIS A 778 -40.31 -11.13 -43.85
N ALA A 779 -39.02 -10.92 -44.10
CA ALA A 779 -38.10 -12.01 -44.41
C ALA A 779 -37.02 -12.17 -43.33
N ILE A 780 -36.73 -13.41 -42.93
CA ILE A 780 -35.55 -13.76 -42.16
C ILE A 780 -34.50 -14.32 -43.12
N PHE A 781 -33.31 -13.70 -43.11
CA PHE A 781 -32.14 -14.17 -43.84
C PHE A 781 -31.19 -14.85 -42.86
N VAL A 782 -30.72 -16.04 -43.19
CA VAL A 782 -29.81 -16.82 -42.33
C VAL A 782 -28.72 -17.47 -43.17
N SER A 783 -27.48 -17.49 -42.70
CA SER A 783 -26.41 -18.12 -43.48
C SER A 783 -26.60 -19.63 -43.53
N LYS A 784 -26.24 -20.25 -44.66
CA LYS A 784 -26.27 -21.69 -44.86
C LYS A 784 -25.42 -22.41 -43.82
N GLU A 785 -24.24 -21.88 -43.51
CA GLU A 785 -23.31 -22.45 -42.53
C GLU A 785 -23.87 -22.41 -41.10
N MET A 786 -24.77 -21.46 -40.78
CA MET A 786 -25.44 -21.42 -39.48
C MET A 786 -26.48 -22.54 -39.34
N LEU A 787 -27.24 -22.82 -40.40
CA LEU A 787 -28.25 -23.88 -40.41
C LEU A 787 -27.60 -25.26 -40.38
N GLU A 788 -26.53 -25.46 -41.15
CA GLU A 788 -25.79 -26.73 -41.16
C GLU A 788 -25.19 -27.07 -39.78
N ARG A 789 -24.79 -26.07 -39.00
CA ARG A 789 -24.25 -26.27 -37.65
C ARG A 789 -25.32 -26.42 -36.56
N ASP A 790 -26.56 -26.03 -36.84
CA ASP A 790 -27.66 -26.14 -35.88
C ASP A 790 -29.01 -26.45 -36.57
N PRO A 791 -29.26 -27.74 -36.89
CA PRO A 791 -30.50 -28.16 -37.52
C PRO A 791 -31.77 -27.92 -36.66
N GLU A 792 -31.64 -27.88 -35.33
CA GLU A 792 -32.76 -27.58 -34.43
C GLU A 792 -33.20 -26.12 -34.54
N PHE A 793 -32.26 -25.21 -34.82
CA PHE A 793 -32.57 -23.82 -35.15
C PHE A 793 -33.31 -23.70 -36.48
N GLU A 794 -32.90 -24.45 -37.52
CA GLU A 794 -33.64 -24.50 -38.79
C GLU A 794 -35.09 -24.95 -38.57
N LYS A 795 -35.29 -26.03 -37.82
CA LYS A 795 -36.62 -26.53 -37.47
C LYS A 795 -37.45 -25.48 -36.74
N SER A 796 -36.85 -24.75 -35.81
CA SER A 796 -37.51 -23.69 -35.04
C SER A 796 -37.88 -22.48 -35.92
N LEU A 797 -37.02 -22.10 -36.88
CA LEU A 797 -37.30 -21.06 -37.88
C LEU A 797 -38.48 -21.45 -38.77
N LEU A 798 -38.49 -22.68 -39.28
CA LEU A 798 -39.56 -23.18 -40.14
C LEU A 798 -40.88 -23.33 -39.39
N ASP A 799 -40.87 -23.83 -38.14
CA ASP A 799 -42.06 -23.89 -37.28
C ASP A 799 -42.65 -22.49 -37.04
N LYS A 800 -41.79 -21.50 -36.77
CA LYS A 800 -42.21 -20.10 -36.62
C LYS A 800 -42.81 -19.56 -37.91
N ALA A 801 -42.20 -19.83 -39.05
CA ALA A 801 -42.67 -19.34 -40.35
C ALA A 801 -43.99 -19.98 -40.77
N GLN A 802 -44.18 -21.28 -40.52
CA GLN A 802 -45.46 -21.98 -40.77
C GLN A 802 -46.62 -21.39 -39.97
N LYS A 803 -46.35 -20.84 -38.78
CA LYS A 803 -47.34 -20.19 -37.90
C LYS A 803 -47.59 -18.72 -38.25
N GLN A 804 -46.86 -18.14 -39.21
CA GLN A 804 -46.91 -16.71 -39.54
C GLN A 804 -47.18 -16.49 -41.03
N GLN A 805 -48.32 -15.88 -41.35
CA GLN A 805 -48.74 -15.67 -42.74
C GLN A 805 -47.93 -14.59 -43.48
N ASP A 806 -47.13 -13.80 -42.75
CA ASP A 806 -46.31 -12.69 -43.28
C ASP A 806 -44.80 -12.93 -43.15
N LEU A 807 -44.35 -14.18 -42.94
CA LEU A 807 -42.93 -14.51 -42.73
C LEU A 807 -42.35 -15.42 -43.82
N VAL A 808 -41.35 -14.93 -44.53
CA VAL A 808 -40.48 -15.67 -45.45
C VAL A 808 -39.17 -16.03 -44.77
N VAL A 809 -38.63 -17.22 -45.05
CA VAL A 809 -37.30 -17.64 -44.58
C VAL A 809 -36.44 -17.94 -45.79
N MET A 810 -35.28 -17.28 -45.87
CA MET A 810 -34.28 -17.46 -46.92
C MET A 810 -32.94 -17.76 -46.28
N ASN A 811 -32.16 -18.64 -46.92
CA ASN A 811 -30.75 -18.75 -46.62
C ASN A 811 -29.86 -18.15 -47.71
N TYR A 812 -28.62 -17.87 -47.34
CA TYR A 812 -27.59 -17.41 -48.26
C TYR A 812 -26.26 -18.13 -47.99
N ASP A 813 -25.45 -18.32 -49.02
CA ASP A 813 -24.09 -18.88 -48.90
C ASP A 813 -23.00 -17.80 -48.97
N ALA A 814 -21.75 -18.21 -48.76
CA ALA A 814 -20.57 -17.32 -48.81
C ALA A 814 -20.36 -16.62 -50.17
N GLU A 815 -20.90 -17.17 -51.26
CA GLU A 815 -20.86 -16.58 -52.61
C GLU A 815 -21.97 -15.54 -52.83
N GLY A 816 -22.91 -15.43 -51.88
CA GLY A 816 -24.04 -14.50 -51.92
C GLY A 816 -25.24 -15.04 -52.69
N THR A 817 -25.31 -16.35 -52.94
CA THR A 817 -26.48 -16.98 -53.57
C THR A 817 -27.57 -17.17 -52.53
N THR A 818 -28.80 -16.72 -52.83
CA THR A 818 -29.95 -16.85 -51.92
C THR A 818 -30.86 -18.02 -52.33
N LYS A 819 -31.39 -18.76 -51.34
CA LYS A 819 -32.39 -19.81 -51.57
C LYS A 819 -33.55 -19.68 -50.56
N VAL A 820 -34.77 -19.81 -51.05
CA VAL A 820 -35.99 -19.78 -50.24
C VAL A 820 -36.17 -21.12 -49.53
N LEU A 821 -36.32 -21.07 -48.21
CA LEU A 821 -36.60 -22.25 -47.36
C LEU A 821 -38.09 -22.37 -47.03
N TYR A 822 -38.76 -21.24 -46.82
CA TYR A 822 -40.20 -21.16 -46.62
C TYR A 822 -40.75 -19.87 -47.20
N GLU A 823 -41.91 -19.95 -47.85
CA GLU A 823 -42.65 -18.81 -48.37
C GLU A 823 -44.16 -19.02 -48.12
N PRO A 824 -44.85 -18.07 -47.46
CA PRO A 824 -46.28 -18.14 -47.27
C PRO A 824 -47.02 -17.81 -48.57
N LYS A 825 -48.28 -18.25 -48.68
CA LYS A 825 -49.13 -17.95 -49.85
C LYS A 825 -49.63 -16.50 -49.79
N THR A 826 -48.77 -15.55 -50.13
CA THR A 826 -49.06 -14.12 -50.13
C THR A 826 -48.60 -13.45 -51.43
N ASN A 827 -49.31 -12.40 -51.85
CA ASN A 827 -48.97 -11.60 -53.04
C ASN A 827 -48.17 -10.33 -52.70
N TYR A 828 -47.86 -10.10 -51.42
CA TYR A 828 -47.11 -8.92 -50.98
C TYR A 828 -45.60 -9.07 -51.25
N LYS A 829 -44.93 -7.94 -51.53
CA LYS A 829 -43.47 -7.88 -51.63
C LYS A 829 -42.81 -7.91 -50.24
N ILE A 830 -41.56 -8.37 -50.19
CA ILE A 830 -40.70 -8.31 -49.01
C ILE A 830 -40.23 -6.86 -48.86
N ASP A 831 -40.71 -6.18 -47.83
CA ASP A 831 -40.40 -4.77 -47.54
C ASP A 831 -39.54 -4.60 -46.28
N ARG A 832 -39.28 -5.70 -45.56
CA ARG A 832 -38.34 -5.71 -44.44
C ARG A 832 -37.59 -7.03 -44.31
N ILE A 833 -36.30 -6.94 -44.00
CA ILE A 833 -35.42 -8.11 -43.84
C ILE A 833 -34.74 -8.07 -42.47
N GLU A 834 -34.80 -9.20 -41.77
CA GLU A 834 -34.05 -9.43 -40.53
C GLU A 834 -32.97 -10.49 -40.78
N VAL A 835 -31.70 -10.08 -40.71
CA VAL A 835 -30.56 -10.97 -40.91
C VAL A 835 -30.17 -11.60 -39.58
N MET A 836 -30.31 -12.92 -39.48
CA MET A 836 -29.89 -13.69 -38.33
C MET A 836 -28.37 -13.89 -38.32
N VAL A 837 -27.75 -13.45 -37.24
CA VAL A 837 -26.30 -13.54 -37.01
C VAL A 837 -25.97 -14.29 -35.72
N ASP A 838 -24.84 -14.98 -35.70
CA ASP A 838 -24.30 -15.67 -34.52
C ASP A 838 -22.79 -15.40 -34.37
N LYS A 839 -22.10 -16.07 -33.42
CA LYS A 839 -20.65 -15.90 -33.12
C LYS A 839 -19.70 -16.15 -34.30
N SER A 840 -20.17 -16.69 -35.40
CA SER A 840 -19.35 -17.29 -36.45
C SER A 840 -19.53 -16.64 -37.81
N ASN A 841 -20.54 -15.78 -37.94
CA ASN A 841 -20.90 -15.17 -39.20
C ASN A 841 -20.56 -13.69 -39.18
N HIS A 842 -19.98 -13.21 -40.27
CA HIS A 842 -19.74 -11.80 -40.48
C HIS A 842 -21.06 -11.05 -40.71
N PHE A 843 -21.07 -9.78 -40.32
CA PHE A 843 -22.20 -8.89 -40.57
C PHE A 843 -22.35 -8.53 -42.04
N ILE A 844 -23.59 -8.36 -42.50
CA ILE A 844 -23.91 -7.98 -43.87
C ILE A 844 -24.07 -6.46 -43.92
N SER A 845 -23.13 -5.77 -44.56
CA SER A 845 -23.26 -4.33 -44.83
C SER A 845 -24.44 -4.02 -45.76
N GLU A 846 -24.90 -2.77 -45.79
CA GLU A 846 -25.93 -2.32 -46.73
C GLU A 846 -25.57 -2.65 -48.20
N THR A 847 -24.30 -2.50 -48.56
CA THR A 847 -23.80 -2.85 -49.90
C THR A 847 -23.94 -4.35 -50.20
N GLN A 848 -23.56 -5.20 -49.23
CA GLN A 848 -23.70 -6.65 -49.38
C GLN A 848 -25.18 -7.07 -49.44
N MET A 849 -26.04 -6.46 -48.60
CA MET A 849 -27.47 -6.73 -48.62
C MET A 849 -28.07 -6.37 -49.99
N LYS A 850 -27.76 -5.19 -50.52
CA LYS A 850 -28.18 -4.78 -51.87
C LYS A 850 -27.73 -5.78 -52.95
N SER A 851 -26.54 -6.36 -52.80
CA SER A 851 -26.05 -7.41 -53.70
C SER A 851 -26.85 -8.71 -53.57
N LEU A 852 -27.16 -9.15 -52.35
CA LEU A 852 -27.91 -10.39 -52.07
C LEU A 852 -29.33 -10.37 -52.65
N ILE A 853 -29.98 -9.20 -52.64
CA ILE A 853 -31.37 -9.06 -53.07
C ILE A 853 -31.54 -8.55 -54.51
N ARG A 854 -30.45 -8.13 -55.17
CA ARG A 854 -30.49 -7.42 -56.46
C ARG A 854 -31.36 -8.11 -57.51
N ASP A 855 -31.27 -9.43 -57.56
CA ASP A 855 -31.88 -10.26 -58.59
C ASP A 855 -33.20 -10.91 -58.11
N ASN A 856 -33.73 -10.50 -56.94
CA ASN A 856 -34.98 -11.01 -56.38
C ASN A 856 -36.15 -10.04 -56.62
N PRO A 857 -37.06 -10.32 -57.60
CA PRO A 857 -38.14 -9.40 -57.97
C PRO A 857 -39.23 -9.24 -56.90
N LYS A 858 -39.24 -10.10 -55.87
CA LYS A 858 -40.19 -10.04 -54.75
C LYS A 858 -39.76 -9.07 -53.65
N VAL A 859 -38.53 -8.56 -53.68
CA VAL A 859 -38.05 -7.57 -52.70
C VAL A 859 -38.44 -6.17 -53.17
N SER A 860 -38.93 -5.35 -52.23
CA SER A 860 -39.35 -3.98 -52.51
C SER A 860 -38.14 -3.04 -52.66
N SER A 861 -38.30 -1.97 -53.43
CA SER A 861 -37.22 -0.97 -53.64
C SER A 861 -36.97 -0.10 -52.41
N ASP A 862 -37.95 0.01 -51.51
CA ASP A 862 -37.90 0.72 -50.22
C ASP A 862 -37.65 -0.25 -49.05
N MET A 863 -37.11 -1.44 -49.33
CA MET A 863 -36.83 -2.44 -48.31
C MET A 863 -35.86 -1.91 -47.26
N VAL A 864 -36.24 -2.07 -45.99
CA VAL A 864 -35.38 -1.79 -44.84
C VAL A 864 -34.88 -3.10 -44.24
N PHE A 865 -33.61 -3.14 -43.82
CA PHE A 865 -33.08 -4.33 -43.17
C PHE A 865 -32.34 -3.98 -41.89
N ARG A 866 -32.28 -4.98 -41.01
CA ARG A 866 -31.54 -4.93 -39.76
C ARG A 866 -31.01 -6.31 -39.42
N HIS A 867 -30.23 -6.38 -38.36
CA HIS A 867 -29.71 -7.64 -37.86
C HIS A 867 -30.33 -8.02 -36.53
N ALA A 868 -30.44 -9.32 -36.31
CA ALA A 868 -30.86 -9.91 -35.04
C ALA A 868 -29.96 -11.09 -34.69
N LEU A 869 -29.69 -11.28 -33.40
CA LEU A 869 -28.89 -12.42 -33.00
C LEU A 869 -29.75 -13.67 -32.90
N LYS A 870 -29.20 -14.80 -33.36
CA LYS A 870 -29.75 -16.14 -33.12
C LYS A 870 -30.06 -16.40 -31.65
N LYS A 871 -29.20 -15.91 -30.72
CA LYS A 871 -29.40 -16.06 -29.27
C LYS A 871 -30.68 -15.37 -28.76
N ASP A 872 -31.10 -14.31 -29.46
CA ASP A 872 -32.29 -13.52 -29.15
C ASP A 872 -33.52 -14.01 -29.94
N PHE A 873 -33.40 -15.09 -30.72
CA PHE A 873 -34.51 -15.67 -31.44
C PHE A 873 -35.59 -16.17 -30.49
N SER A 874 -36.84 -15.84 -30.82
CA SER A 874 -38.03 -16.29 -30.12
C SER A 874 -38.92 -17.05 -31.09
N ASN A 875 -39.41 -18.22 -30.68
CA ASN A 875 -40.45 -18.96 -31.39
C ASN A 875 -41.77 -18.17 -31.44
N TYR A 876 -41.98 -17.24 -30.51
CA TYR A 876 -43.12 -16.32 -30.50
C TYR A 876 -42.83 -15.07 -31.32
N ARG A 877 -43.80 -14.67 -32.15
CA ARG A 877 -43.78 -13.41 -32.88
C ARG A 877 -43.96 -12.21 -31.96
N SER A 878 -44.76 -12.36 -30.91
CA SER A 878 -44.99 -11.30 -29.93
C SER A 878 -44.92 -11.80 -28.49
N ASN A 879 -44.39 -10.95 -27.63
CA ASN A 879 -44.27 -11.12 -26.20
C ASN A 879 -44.95 -9.93 -25.52
N ILE A 880 -46.02 -10.18 -24.79
CA ILE A 880 -46.65 -9.15 -23.97
C ILE A 880 -46.16 -9.38 -22.54
N ILE A 881 -45.42 -8.42 -21.99
CA ILE A 881 -44.89 -8.46 -20.64
C ILE A 881 -45.77 -7.56 -19.78
N VAL A 882 -46.52 -8.17 -18.87
CA VAL A 882 -47.37 -7.44 -17.93
C VAL A 882 -46.56 -7.17 -16.68
N GLN A 883 -46.18 -5.92 -16.46
CA GLN A 883 -45.67 -5.47 -15.17
C GLN A 883 -46.86 -5.46 -14.20
N ASN A 884 -47.02 -6.54 -13.44
CA ASN A 884 -48.19 -6.73 -12.60
C ASN A 884 -48.02 -6.09 -11.22
N GLY A 885 -46.77 -5.94 -10.74
CA GLY A 885 -46.42 -5.29 -9.49
C GLY A 885 -45.50 -4.08 -9.69
N ASN A 886 -45.54 -3.15 -8.74
CA ASN A 886 -44.73 -1.94 -8.74
C ASN A 886 -43.46 -2.05 -7.87
N SER A 887 -43.12 -3.26 -7.39
CA SER A 887 -41.86 -3.46 -6.68
C SER A 887 -40.67 -3.25 -7.63
N GLU A 888 -39.56 -2.74 -7.10
CA GLU A 888 -38.34 -2.54 -7.90
C GLU A 888 -37.90 -3.82 -8.62
N ALA A 889 -38.05 -4.98 -7.95
CA ALA A 889 -37.78 -6.29 -8.51
C ALA A 889 -38.71 -6.64 -9.68
N ALA A 890 -40.02 -6.37 -9.58
CA ALA A 890 -40.98 -6.64 -10.65
C ALA A 890 -40.78 -5.72 -11.87
N VAL A 891 -40.51 -4.44 -11.64
CA VAL A 891 -40.18 -3.46 -12.69
C VAL A 891 -38.91 -3.89 -13.43
N LYS A 892 -37.82 -4.19 -12.71
CA LYS A 892 -36.56 -4.68 -13.29
C LYS A 892 -36.76 -5.98 -14.06
N ALA A 893 -37.50 -6.94 -13.49
CA ALA A 893 -37.77 -8.22 -14.13
C ALA A 893 -38.59 -8.08 -15.43
N ALA A 894 -39.62 -7.23 -15.43
CA ALA A 894 -40.42 -6.95 -16.61
C ALA A 894 -39.56 -6.31 -17.72
N GLN A 895 -38.73 -5.33 -17.35
CA GLN A 895 -37.81 -4.69 -18.28
C GLN A 895 -36.78 -5.68 -18.83
N SER A 896 -36.16 -6.50 -18.00
CA SER A 896 -35.20 -7.53 -18.44
C SER A 896 -35.84 -8.56 -19.36
N LEU A 897 -37.09 -8.98 -19.10
CA LEU A 897 -37.81 -9.90 -19.99
C LEU A 897 -38.12 -9.28 -21.35
N ALA A 898 -38.56 -8.03 -21.38
CA ALA A 898 -38.78 -7.31 -22.63
C ALA A 898 -37.46 -7.15 -23.40
N ASN A 899 -36.38 -6.79 -22.71
CA ASN A 899 -35.04 -6.61 -23.27
C ASN A 899 -34.43 -7.91 -23.84
N LYS A 900 -34.97 -9.08 -23.48
CA LYS A 900 -34.55 -10.36 -24.06
C LYS A 900 -34.98 -10.49 -25.52
N HIS A 901 -36.18 -10.02 -25.86
CA HIS A 901 -36.73 -10.08 -27.22
C HIS A 901 -37.38 -8.74 -27.59
N PRO A 902 -36.63 -7.62 -27.53
CA PRO A 902 -37.23 -6.28 -27.47
C PRO A 902 -37.89 -5.91 -28.81
N GLU A 903 -37.45 -6.52 -29.90
CA GLU A 903 -38.04 -6.45 -31.23
C GLU A 903 -39.45 -7.03 -31.38
N SER A 904 -39.87 -7.81 -30.39
CA SER A 904 -41.14 -8.51 -30.39
C SER A 904 -41.84 -8.39 -29.04
N SER A 905 -41.36 -7.50 -28.16
CA SER A 905 -41.88 -7.39 -26.80
C SER A 905 -42.51 -6.02 -26.56
N ILE A 906 -43.64 -6.02 -25.86
CA ILE A 906 -44.22 -4.81 -25.28
C ILE A 906 -44.34 -4.98 -23.77
N ILE A 907 -44.16 -3.90 -23.03
CA ILE A 907 -44.47 -3.85 -21.60
C ILE A 907 -45.80 -3.13 -21.45
N VAL A 908 -46.75 -3.78 -20.80
CA VAL A 908 -48.03 -3.17 -20.43
C VAL A 908 -48.16 -3.15 -18.92
N HIS A 909 -48.87 -2.15 -18.40
CA HIS A 909 -49.19 -2.04 -16.98
C HIS A 909 -50.68 -1.71 -16.82
N PHE A 910 -51.16 -1.83 -15.59
CA PHE A 910 -52.53 -1.45 -15.22
C PHE A 910 -52.45 -0.26 -14.27
N ASP A 911 -53.36 0.70 -14.44
CA ASP A 911 -53.49 1.82 -13.50
C ASP A 911 -54.09 1.37 -12.16
N ASP A 912 -54.19 2.31 -11.21
CA ASP A 912 -54.77 2.06 -9.88
C ASP A 912 -56.25 1.63 -9.94
N ASN A 913 -56.94 1.83 -11.07
CA ASN A 913 -58.32 1.39 -11.31
C ASN A 913 -58.38 0.03 -12.04
N ASN A 914 -57.25 -0.66 -12.16
CA ASN A 914 -57.11 -1.93 -12.85
C ASN A 914 -57.47 -1.88 -14.35
N LYS A 915 -57.27 -0.72 -14.98
CA LYS A 915 -57.46 -0.53 -16.42
C LYS A 915 -56.12 -0.62 -17.14
N LEU A 916 -56.11 -1.33 -18.27
CA LEU A 916 -54.92 -1.46 -19.11
C LEU A 916 -54.44 -0.08 -19.58
N VAL A 917 -53.19 0.26 -19.26
CA VAL A 917 -52.50 1.44 -19.77
C VAL A 917 -51.56 1.02 -20.90
N THR A 918 -51.87 1.48 -22.10
CA THR A 918 -51.01 1.37 -23.28
C THR A 918 -50.23 2.65 -23.44
N SER A 919 -48.91 2.59 -23.63
CA SER A 919 -48.10 3.80 -23.78
C SER A 919 -48.21 4.38 -25.19
N ASP A 920 -48.39 5.70 -25.32
CA ASP A 920 -48.44 6.41 -26.62
C ASP A 920 -47.13 6.30 -27.46
N ASN A 921 -46.08 5.75 -26.87
CA ASN A 921 -44.77 5.49 -27.50
C ASN A 921 -44.58 4.02 -27.93
N GLU A 922 -45.61 3.16 -27.89
CA GLU A 922 -45.51 1.76 -28.31
C GLU A 922 -45.21 1.65 -29.83
N ILE A 923 -43.98 1.26 -30.15
CA ILE A 923 -43.47 1.11 -31.53
C ILE A 923 -44.01 -0.16 -32.20
N TYR A 924 -44.63 -1.07 -31.43
CA TYR A 924 -44.95 -2.42 -31.87
C TYR A 924 -46.38 -2.84 -31.50
N THR A 925 -47.14 -3.28 -32.50
CA THR A 925 -48.44 -3.94 -32.31
C THR A 925 -48.27 -5.46 -32.35
N PRO A 926 -48.74 -6.22 -31.35
CA PRO A 926 -48.68 -7.69 -31.35
C PRO A 926 -49.27 -8.33 -32.62
N LYS A 927 -48.58 -9.33 -33.16
CA LYS A 927 -48.91 -10.11 -34.38
C LYS A 927 -48.45 -11.55 -34.20
N GLY A 928 -48.90 -12.46 -35.06
CA GLY A 928 -48.54 -13.88 -35.06
C GLY A 928 -48.83 -14.57 -33.73
N ASN A 929 -48.03 -15.57 -33.38
CA ASN A 929 -48.17 -16.27 -32.11
C ASN A 929 -47.66 -15.42 -30.92
N VAL A 930 -48.51 -15.25 -29.91
CA VAL A 930 -48.34 -14.35 -28.78
C VAL A 930 -48.06 -15.14 -27.51
N ARG A 931 -47.04 -14.70 -26.76
CA ARG A 931 -46.76 -15.13 -25.39
C ARG A 931 -46.99 -13.99 -24.41
N LEU A 932 -47.90 -14.20 -23.45
CA LEU A 932 -48.19 -13.28 -22.36
C LEU A 932 -47.39 -13.70 -21.10
N ASN A 933 -46.68 -12.77 -20.46
CA ASN A 933 -45.95 -13.00 -19.21
C ASN A 933 -46.42 -12.01 -18.14
N PHE A 934 -47.07 -12.49 -17.08
CA PHE A 934 -47.33 -11.69 -15.88
C PHE A 934 -46.11 -11.74 -14.96
N VAL A 935 -45.59 -10.59 -14.55
CA VAL A 935 -44.35 -10.48 -13.77
C VAL A 935 -44.62 -9.81 -12.43
N ASP A 936 -44.39 -10.56 -11.34
CA ASP A 936 -44.57 -10.11 -9.96
C ASP A 936 -43.99 -11.14 -8.97
N HIS A 937 -44.03 -10.82 -7.67
CA HIS A 937 -43.85 -11.82 -6.63
C HIS A 937 -45.00 -12.85 -6.66
N GLY A 938 -44.68 -14.11 -6.37
CA GLY A 938 -45.65 -15.21 -6.44
C GLY A 938 -46.91 -14.97 -5.62
N GLU A 939 -46.74 -14.51 -4.38
CA GLU A 939 -47.85 -14.23 -3.45
C GLU A 939 -48.76 -13.11 -3.96
N ASN A 940 -48.21 -12.16 -4.73
CA ASN A 940 -48.97 -11.05 -5.28
C ASN A 940 -49.98 -11.53 -6.31
N PHE A 941 -49.73 -12.60 -7.06
CA PHE A 941 -50.74 -13.17 -7.97
C PHE A 941 -51.91 -13.85 -7.26
N ALA A 942 -51.78 -14.13 -5.97
CA ALA A 942 -52.79 -14.83 -5.19
C ALA A 942 -53.63 -13.91 -4.31
N ASN A 943 -53.14 -12.71 -3.98
CA ASN A 943 -53.68 -11.84 -2.93
C ASN A 943 -54.02 -10.42 -3.42
N GLY A 944 -54.84 -9.69 -2.65
CA GLY A 944 -55.09 -8.26 -2.85
C GLY A 944 -55.70 -7.89 -4.20
N GLU A 945 -55.16 -6.85 -4.84
CA GLU A 945 -55.61 -6.31 -6.14
C GLU A 945 -55.37 -7.22 -7.35
N ASN A 946 -54.79 -8.40 -7.11
CA ASN A 946 -54.36 -9.35 -8.13
C ASN A 946 -54.97 -10.75 -7.92
N GLY A 947 -56.01 -10.87 -7.08
CA GLY A 947 -56.76 -12.11 -6.92
C GLY A 947 -57.29 -12.68 -8.24
N MET A 948 -57.63 -13.97 -8.26
CA MET A 948 -57.92 -14.75 -9.48
C MET A 948 -58.85 -14.05 -10.49
N ASP A 949 -59.97 -13.50 -10.02
CA ASP A 949 -60.95 -12.82 -10.88
C ASP A 949 -60.35 -11.58 -11.56
N LYS A 950 -59.61 -10.76 -10.79
CA LYS A 950 -58.91 -9.58 -11.31
C LYS A 950 -57.81 -9.95 -12.29
N LEU A 951 -57.07 -11.04 -12.03
CA LEU A 951 -56.04 -11.54 -12.96
C LEU A 951 -56.67 -12.04 -14.27
N THR A 952 -57.83 -12.70 -14.20
CA THR A 952 -58.63 -13.08 -15.38
C THR A 952 -59.13 -11.85 -16.13
N ASP A 953 -59.63 -10.82 -15.44
CA ASP A 953 -60.05 -9.56 -16.06
C ASP A 953 -58.90 -8.85 -16.78
N LYS A 954 -57.69 -8.87 -16.21
CA LYS A 954 -56.47 -8.36 -16.86
C LYS A 954 -56.18 -9.10 -18.16
N VAL A 955 -56.26 -10.43 -18.17
CA VAL A 955 -56.10 -11.22 -19.42
C VAL A 955 -57.15 -10.84 -20.44
N LYS A 956 -58.41 -10.68 -20.02
CA LYS A 956 -59.50 -10.28 -20.90
C LYS A 956 -59.25 -8.91 -21.53
N GLN A 957 -58.86 -7.90 -20.75
CA GLN A 957 -58.55 -6.57 -21.28
C GLN A 957 -57.41 -6.60 -22.32
N ILE A 958 -56.35 -7.38 -22.06
CA ILE A 958 -55.23 -7.55 -22.99
C ILE A 958 -55.68 -8.28 -24.27
N TYR A 959 -56.48 -9.33 -24.12
CA TYR A 959 -57.03 -10.06 -25.26
C TYR A 959 -57.94 -9.17 -26.11
N ASP A 960 -58.89 -8.46 -25.49
CA ASP A 960 -59.82 -7.56 -26.20
C ASP A 960 -59.07 -6.41 -26.92
N THR A 961 -57.92 -5.99 -26.39
CA THR A 961 -57.10 -4.90 -26.95
C THR A 961 -56.22 -5.38 -28.12
N TYR A 962 -55.61 -6.56 -28.00
CA TYR A 962 -54.57 -7.00 -28.95
C TYR A 962 -54.98 -8.17 -29.85
N ALA A 963 -56.05 -8.92 -29.54
CA ALA A 963 -56.50 -10.03 -30.37
C ALA A 963 -57.18 -9.54 -31.66
N ASN A 964 -56.68 -10.02 -32.80
CA ASN A 964 -57.22 -9.82 -34.13
C ASN A 964 -56.91 -11.04 -35.02
N GLU A 965 -57.34 -11.01 -36.29
CA GLU A 965 -57.14 -12.08 -37.28
C GLU A 965 -55.68 -12.47 -37.51
N ASN A 966 -54.74 -11.58 -37.19
CA ASN A 966 -53.30 -11.79 -37.35
C ASN A 966 -52.61 -12.17 -36.04
N THR A 967 -53.33 -12.46 -34.95
CA THR A 967 -52.75 -12.83 -33.65
C THR A 967 -53.32 -14.13 -33.10
N HIS A 968 -52.46 -14.93 -32.48
CA HIS A 968 -52.85 -16.18 -31.82
C HIS A 968 -52.16 -16.29 -30.44
N PHE A 969 -52.93 -16.22 -29.35
CA PHE A 969 -52.39 -16.36 -28.00
C PHE A 969 -52.05 -17.84 -27.72
N GLU A 970 -50.76 -18.17 -27.80
CA GLU A 970 -50.26 -19.55 -27.67
C GLU A 970 -49.87 -19.88 -26.21
N ARG A 971 -49.46 -18.88 -25.42
CA ARG A 971 -49.01 -19.10 -24.05
C ARG A 971 -49.27 -17.93 -23.11
N ILE A 972 -49.68 -18.23 -21.88
CA ILE A 972 -49.75 -17.32 -20.74
C ILE A 972 -48.87 -17.87 -19.61
N ALA A 973 -47.96 -17.04 -19.09
CA ALA A 973 -47.01 -17.44 -18.06
C ALA A 973 -47.11 -16.54 -16.83
N LEU A 974 -47.23 -17.17 -15.65
CA LEU A 974 -47.08 -16.49 -14.35
C LEU A 974 -45.60 -16.55 -13.95
N VAL A 975 -44.94 -15.39 -13.96
CA VAL A 975 -43.51 -15.25 -13.68
C VAL A 975 -43.32 -14.67 -12.28
N GLY A 976 -43.40 -15.56 -11.30
CA GLY A 976 -43.15 -15.30 -9.89
C GLY A 976 -42.87 -16.60 -9.13
N CYS A 977 -42.31 -16.47 -7.93
CA CYS A 977 -41.90 -17.62 -7.10
C CYS A 977 -43.07 -18.53 -6.76
N ASP A 978 -42.86 -19.84 -6.87
CA ASP A 978 -43.74 -20.90 -6.35
C ASP A 978 -45.23 -20.84 -6.77
N THR A 979 -45.52 -20.25 -7.93
CA THR A 979 -46.88 -20.11 -8.49
C THR A 979 -47.58 -21.44 -8.79
N THR A 980 -46.90 -22.59 -8.71
CA THR A 980 -47.54 -23.91 -8.78
C THR A 980 -48.05 -24.43 -7.43
N ASN A 981 -47.54 -23.92 -6.30
CA ASN A 981 -47.89 -24.42 -4.96
C ASN A 981 -48.66 -23.39 -4.13
N ILE A 982 -48.49 -22.09 -4.41
CA ILE A 982 -49.28 -21.02 -3.77
C ILE A 982 -50.78 -21.30 -3.92
N LYS A 983 -51.54 -21.16 -2.82
CA LYS A 983 -52.98 -21.45 -2.71
C LYS A 983 -53.39 -22.80 -3.30
N GLN A 984 -52.63 -23.86 -3.04
CA GLN A 984 -52.91 -25.23 -3.48
C GLN A 984 -53.05 -25.39 -5.00
N GLY A 985 -52.25 -24.64 -5.79
CA GLY A 985 -52.23 -24.78 -7.25
C GLY A 985 -52.70 -23.56 -8.02
N LEU A 986 -52.21 -22.37 -7.68
CA LEU A 986 -52.56 -21.10 -8.35
C LEU A 986 -52.53 -21.21 -9.88
N ALA A 987 -51.43 -21.66 -10.50
CA ALA A 987 -51.34 -21.79 -11.96
C ALA A 987 -52.38 -22.74 -12.57
N ARG A 988 -52.71 -23.85 -11.88
CA ARG A 988 -53.73 -24.82 -12.30
C ARG A 988 -55.13 -24.21 -12.21
N ASN A 989 -55.42 -23.52 -11.11
CA ASN A 989 -56.71 -22.87 -10.88
C ASN A 989 -56.91 -21.72 -11.88
N PHE A 990 -55.88 -20.92 -12.11
CA PHE A 990 -55.89 -19.88 -13.14
C PHE A 990 -56.14 -20.45 -14.53
N ALA A 991 -55.51 -21.58 -14.86
CA ALA A 991 -55.75 -22.23 -16.14
C ALA A 991 -57.22 -22.64 -16.32
N LYS A 992 -57.80 -23.27 -15.30
CA LYS A 992 -59.22 -23.64 -15.30
C LYS A 992 -60.11 -22.40 -15.51
N THR A 993 -59.89 -21.34 -14.73
CA THR A 993 -60.67 -20.10 -14.82
C THR A 993 -60.59 -19.46 -16.22
N ILE A 994 -59.39 -19.39 -16.82
CA ILE A 994 -59.23 -18.85 -18.18
C ILE A 994 -59.97 -19.71 -19.21
N TYR A 995 -59.88 -21.04 -19.14
CA TYR A 995 -60.52 -21.94 -20.12
C TYR A 995 -62.06 -21.96 -20.01
N ASP A 996 -62.58 -21.75 -18.80
CA ASP A 996 -64.02 -21.67 -18.53
C ASP A 996 -64.58 -20.32 -19.00
N ASN A 997 -63.89 -19.20 -18.72
CA ASN A 997 -64.38 -17.85 -19.00
C ASN A 997 -64.00 -17.29 -20.39
N MET A 998 -62.94 -17.81 -21.02
CA MET A 998 -62.43 -17.34 -22.31
C MET A 998 -62.20 -18.51 -23.29
N PRO A 999 -63.26 -19.03 -23.95
CA PRO A 999 -63.17 -20.21 -24.81
C PRO A 999 -62.13 -20.09 -25.93
N ALA A 1000 -61.87 -18.89 -26.44
CA ALA A 1000 -60.88 -18.62 -27.47
C ALA A 1000 -59.43 -18.89 -27.02
N LEU A 1001 -59.18 -19.00 -25.71
CA LEU A 1001 -57.87 -19.28 -25.12
C LEU A 1001 -57.69 -20.75 -24.68
N ARG A 1002 -58.62 -21.66 -24.99
CA ARG A 1002 -58.54 -23.09 -24.59
C ARG A 1002 -57.32 -23.82 -25.16
N THR A 1003 -56.76 -23.34 -26.25
CA THR A 1003 -55.55 -23.89 -26.87
C THR A 1003 -54.27 -23.25 -26.34
N ALA A 1004 -54.37 -22.17 -25.54
CA ALA A 1004 -53.22 -21.49 -24.96
C ALA A 1004 -52.64 -22.30 -23.79
N GLN A 1005 -51.33 -22.46 -23.77
CA GLN A 1005 -50.63 -23.09 -22.64
C GLN A 1005 -50.55 -22.13 -21.45
N ILE A 1006 -50.94 -22.57 -20.26
CA ILE A 1006 -50.84 -21.79 -19.03
C ILE A 1006 -49.76 -22.39 -18.13
N THR A 1007 -48.75 -21.59 -17.76
CA THR A 1007 -47.56 -22.10 -17.06
C THR A 1007 -47.20 -21.29 -15.82
N GLY A 1008 -46.87 -21.96 -14.72
CA GLY A 1008 -46.30 -21.40 -13.48
C GLY A 1008 -44.85 -21.85 -13.23
N ARG A 1009 -44.36 -21.66 -12.00
CA ARG A 1009 -43.04 -22.09 -11.52
C ARG A 1009 -43.18 -22.78 -10.16
N GLY A 1010 -42.51 -23.91 -9.97
CA GLY A 1010 -42.34 -24.54 -8.65
C GLY A 1010 -41.01 -24.14 -8.05
N GLY A 1011 -41.04 -23.39 -6.94
CA GLY A 1011 -39.85 -22.83 -6.28
C GLY A 1011 -39.48 -21.39 -6.67
N GLU A 1012 -38.38 -20.91 -6.10
CA GLU A 1012 -37.90 -19.53 -6.28
C GLU A 1012 -37.34 -19.28 -7.68
N VAL A 1013 -37.76 -18.16 -8.29
CA VAL A 1013 -37.34 -17.74 -9.63
C VAL A 1013 -36.73 -16.35 -9.59
N GLU A 1014 -35.63 -16.17 -10.28
CA GLU A 1014 -34.97 -14.89 -10.49
C GLU A 1014 -34.88 -14.59 -11.99
N ILE A 1015 -35.03 -13.31 -12.35
CA ILE A 1015 -34.83 -12.83 -13.71
C ILE A 1015 -33.48 -12.11 -13.73
N ASN A 1016 -32.53 -12.67 -14.45
CA ASN A 1016 -31.21 -12.05 -14.63
C ASN A 1016 -31.33 -10.81 -15.51
N GLU A 1017 -30.32 -9.94 -15.50
CA GLU A 1017 -30.30 -8.70 -16.29
C GLU A 1017 -30.53 -8.92 -17.79
N ASN A 1018 -30.06 -10.06 -18.32
CA ASN A 1018 -30.25 -10.49 -19.71
C ASN A 1018 -31.63 -11.11 -20.01
N GLY A 1019 -32.57 -11.08 -19.05
CA GLY A 1019 -33.92 -11.63 -19.17
C GLY A 1019 -34.03 -13.15 -19.09
N THR A 1020 -32.94 -13.87 -18.81
CA THR A 1020 -33.00 -15.31 -18.54
C THR A 1020 -33.60 -15.58 -17.16
N LYS A 1021 -34.27 -16.73 -17.02
CA LYS A 1021 -34.92 -17.15 -15.77
C LYS A 1021 -34.05 -18.21 -15.10
N THR A 1022 -33.66 -18.00 -13.85
CA THR A 1022 -32.87 -18.93 -13.03
C THR A 1022 -33.69 -19.40 -11.82
N MET A 1023 -33.53 -20.67 -11.45
CA MET A 1023 -34.17 -21.25 -10.25
C MET A 1023 -33.11 -21.34 -9.14
N LYS A 1024 -33.40 -20.87 -7.92
CA LYS A 1024 -32.39 -20.82 -6.84
C LYS A 1024 -32.11 -22.17 -6.15
N THR A 1025 -33.04 -23.12 -6.13
CA THR A 1025 -32.80 -24.53 -5.71
C THR A 1025 -34.03 -25.41 -5.99
N GLY A 1026 -33.83 -26.68 -6.40
CA GLY A 1026 -34.84 -27.76 -6.39
C GLY A 1026 -36.11 -27.61 -7.26
N GLY A 1027 -36.23 -26.55 -8.06
CA GLY A 1027 -37.46 -26.23 -8.79
C GLY A 1027 -37.64 -26.97 -10.11
N THR A 1028 -38.82 -27.56 -10.33
CA THR A 1028 -39.29 -28.09 -11.62
C THR A 1028 -40.15 -27.07 -12.37
N LYS A 1029 -39.98 -27.00 -13.70
CA LYS A 1029 -40.62 -26.02 -14.59
C LYS A 1029 -42.01 -26.42 -15.04
#